data_AF-A0A3Q3ESQ8-F1
#
_entry.id   AF-A0A3Q3ESQ8-F1
#
_cell.length_a   1.000
_cell.length_b   1.000
_cell.length_c   1.000
_cell.angle_alpha   90.00
_cell.angle_beta   90.00
_cell.angle_gamma   90.00
#
_symmetry.space_group_name_H-M   'P 1'
#
loop_
_entity.id
_entity.type
_entity.pdbx_description
1 polymer ?
#
loop_
_entity_poly.entity_id
_entity_poly.type
_entity_poly.pdbx_seq_one_letter_code
_entity_poly.pdbx_strand_id
1 'polypeptide(L)'
;SEHEGGEEFLKLFRTLQVNVSLTDVLVTETSLCLCLSRTLRRWNRVCRRNCRTAVKSVTFYWLVLLLVFLNTSLSASEHYNQPEWLTQVQDIANKVLLSLFTVEMLLKMYSLGLAHYFVAFFNRFDCFVVCAGIIETILVEMDIMPPLGIAVLRCVRLLRIFKVTRHWTALSNLVASLLNSMKSIASLLLLLFLFLIIFALLGMQLFGGKFNFDETQTKRSTFDAFPQALLTCFQILTGEDWNVVMYDGIMAYGGPVFPGMIVCVYFVILFICGNYILLNVFLAIAVDNLGEITSDNNIDTVLQRAITESYINITFDPKTHSGGPAVDEEEEKLSEQTGSGSLVLHLLQILILENISPDCSEPPMVLHVSVPPSVCRIRRACHTLIHHHIFTNLILLFIILSSCSLAAEDPIRAHSFRNNILGYADYAFTSIFTVEILLKMTVHGAFLHQGSFCRNWFNLLDLLVVSVSLVSFFLHSSAISVVKILRVLRVLRPLRAINRAKGLKHVVQCVFVAIRTIGNIMIVTTLLQFMFACIGVQLFKGKFYRCTDEAKSTPEQCKDLRGVQGRRRDSSDGQRADLAEHVQTETIDANGENSGPIYNYRVEISIFFIVYIIIIAFFMMNIFVGFVIITFREQGEQEYKNCELDKNQRQCVEYALKAQPLKLYIPKNPVQYKFWSIINSTGFEYVMFVLILLNTVTLAVQHYEQSKTFSDVMDILNMVFTGLFTVEMLLKLLALRLRHYFVDAWNSFDALIVVGSVVDIHLMEVFSSFGFQSGEDSSRVSITFFRLFRVMRLVKLLNKGEGIRTLLWTFIKSLQALPYVALLIAMIFFIYAVIGMQTFGKIAMQDNTQINRNNNFQTFPQAVLLLFRCATGEAWQEIMLASLPGKRCDPESDYEPGEEFSCGSNFAIVYFISFFMLCAFLIINLFVAVIMDNFDYLTRDWSILGPHHLDEFKRIWSEYDPEAKGRIKHLDVVALLRRIQPPLGFGKLCPHRVACKRLVAMNMPLNSDGMVTFNATLFALVRTALKIKTEGNPEQENEELRVIIRKIWKRMKPKLLDEVI
;
A
#
# COMPACT_ATOMS: atom_id res chain seq x y z
N SER A 1 21.82 14.82 27.64
CA SER A 1 23.19 15.27 27.31
C SER A 1 23.11 16.63 26.60
N GLU A 2 22.49 17.62 27.24
CA GLU A 2 22.35 18.99 26.72
C GLU A 2 22.65 19.96 27.87
N HIS A 3 23.93 20.24 28.08
CA HIS A 3 24.41 21.35 28.90
C HIS A 3 25.90 21.50 28.61
N GLU A 4 26.28 22.24 27.56
CA GLU A 4 27.65 22.77 27.42
C GLU A 4 27.84 23.84 26.33
N GLY A 5 26.86 24.09 25.45
CA GLY A 5 27.01 25.12 24.39
C GLY A 5 26.68 26.58 24.78
N GLY A 6 26.31 26.85 26.03
CA GLY A 6 25.77 28.16 26.46
C GLY A 6 26.78 29.13 27.08
N GLU A 7 28.01 28.70 27.38
CA GLU A 7 28.94 29.49 28.21
C GLU A 7 29.84 30.47 27.45
N GLU A 8 30.00 30.36 26.13
CA GLU A 8 30.84 31.31 25.39
C GLU A 8 30.16 32.66 25.08
N PHE A 9 28.83 32.68 24.90
CA PHE A 9 28.10 33.92 24.63
C PHE A 9 27.96 34.82 25.87
N LEU A 10 28.05 34.23 27.06
CA LEU A 10 28.01 34.92 28.36
C LEU A 10 29.38 35.50 28.78
N LYS A 11 30.49 34.98 28.24
CA LYS A 11 31.83 35.55 28.46
C LYS A 11 32.04 36.84 27.69
N LEU A 12 31.47 36.98 26.48
CA LEU A 12 31.59 38.23 25.71
C LEU A 12 30.84 39.41 26.37
N PHE A 13 29.70 39.13 27.00
CA PHE A 13 28.87 40.15 27.66
C PHE A 13 29.43 40.63 29.02
N ARG A 14 30.35 39.87 29.63
CA ARG A 14 30.95 40.20 30.93
C ARG A 14 32.18 41.13 30.81
N THR A 15 32.68 41.36 29.60
CA THR A 15 33.86 42.22 29.32
C THR A 15 33.53 43.67 28.94
N LEU A 16 32.24 44.05 28.83
CA LEU A 16 31.80 45.41 28.47
C LEU A 16 31.06 46.14 29.60
N GLN A 17 31.36 45.79 30.85
CA GLN A 17 30.87 46.51 32.03
C GLN A 17 32.03 47.28 32.68
N VAL A 18 32.46 48.37 32.03
CA VAL A 18 33.32 49.36 32.67
C VAL A 18 32.45 50.40 33.36
N ASN A 19 32.63 50.47 34.67
CA ASN A 19 32.09 51.47 35.59
C ASN A 19 32.29 52.91 35.12
N VAL A 20 31.25 53.73 35.17
CA VAL A 20 31.35 55.09 35.72
C VAL A 20 30.10 55.36 36.57
N SER A 21 30.28 55.25 37.88
CA SER A 21 29.47 55.90 38.89
C SER A 21 29.82 57.39 38.91
N LEU A 22 28.85 58.26 38.65
CA LEU A 22 28.91 59.66 39.05
C LEU A 22 27.60 60.01 39.75
N THR A 23 27.62 59.86 41.08
CA THR A 23 26.73 60.59 41.98
C THR A 23 27.22 62.04 42.11
N ASP A 24 26.24 62.93 42.28
CA ASP A 24 26.33 64.33 42.71
C ASP A 24 26.49 65.41 41.64
N VAL A 25 25.67 66.47 41.83
CA VAL A 25 25.53 67.73 41.07
C VAL A 25 24.50 67.71 39.93
N LEU A 26 23.21 67.75 40.30
CA LEU A 26 22.25 68.82 39.93
C LEU A 26 20.84 68.45 40.41
N VAL A 27 20.57 68.81 41.67
CA VAL A 27 19.21 69.06 42.15
C VAL A 27 18.74 70.34 41.48
N THR A 28 17.83 70.23 40.50
CA THR A 28 16.67 71.10 40.20
C THR A 28 16.19 70.81 38.78
N GLU A 29 15.01 70.17 38.67
CA GLU A 29 14.12 69.99 37.49
C GLU A 29 13.62 68.54 37.32
N THR A 30 12.98 68.01 38.36
CA THR A 30 12.50 66.61 38.43
C THR A 30 10.98 66.41 38.39
N SER A 31 10.19 67.37 37.89
CA SER A 31 8.73 67.23 37.82
C SER A 31 8.15 67.08 36.40
N LEU A 32 8.70 67.77 35.39
CA LEU A 32 8.12 67.75 34.03
C LEU A 32 8.59 66.56 33.16
N CYS A 33 9.91 66.26 33.17
CA CYS A 33 10.50 65.19 32.37
C CYS A 33 10.14 63.78 32.90
N LEU A 34 9.96 63.66 34.23
CA LEU A 34 9.43 62.45 34.88
C LEU A 34 7.95 62.22 34.58
N CYS A 35 7.17 63.28 34.39
CA CYS A 35 5.76 63.18 33.98
C CYS A 35 5.66 62.73 32.52
N LEU A 36 6.37 63.39 31.58
CA LEU A 36 6.41 63.00 30.17
C LEU A 36 6.89 61.55 29.98
N SER A 37 7.93 61.15 30.71
CA SER A 37 8.46 59.77 30.74
C SER A 37 7.50 58.75 31.35
N ARG A 38 6.66 59.14 32.32
CA ARG A 38 5.61 58.27 32.89
C ARG A 38 4.42 58.15 31.94
N THR A 39 4.04 59.23 31.26
CA THR A 39 2.94 59.24 30.27
C THR A 39 3.33 58.44 29.03
N LEU A 40 4.56 58.60 28.52
CA LEU A 40 5.13 57.76 27.44
C LEU A 40 5.25 56.29 27.84
N ARG A 41 5.67 55.99 29.09
CA ARG A 41 5.71 54.60 29.59
C ARG A 41 4.32 53.99 29.75
N ARG A 42 3.32 54.77 30.19
CA ARG A 42 1.91 54.34 30.26
C ARG A 42 1.34 54.12 28.86
N TRP A 43 1.59 55.04 27.94
CA TRP A 43 1.15 54.95 26.55
C TRP A 43 1.79 53.75 25.84
N ASN A 44 3.11 53.55 25.99
CA ASN A 44 3.81 52.36 25.49
C ASN A 44 3.24 51.07 26.10
N ARG A 45 2.97 51.02 27.42
CA ARG A 45 2.33 49.85 28.05
C ARG A 45 0.92 49.58 27.51
N VAL A 46 0.11 50.61 27.28
CA VAL A 46 -1.23 50.49 26.71
C VAL A 46 -1.16 50.05 25.25
N CYS A 47 -0.31 50.68 24.43
CA CYS A 47 -0.08 50.29 23.04
C CYS A 47 0.45 48.85 22.94
N ARG A 48 1.42 48.44 23.75
CA ARG A 48 1.95 47.08 23.78
C ARG A 48 0.88 46.06 24.21
N ARG A 49 0.03 46.41 25.18
CA ARG A 49 -1.11 45.57 25.60
C ARG A 49 -2.14 45.42 24.49
N ASN A 50 -2.52 46.52 23.82
CA ASN A 50 -3.45 46.50 22.69
C ASN A 50 -2.88 45.72 21.50
N CYS A 51 -1.59 45.90 21.18
CA CYS A 51 -0.90 45.13 20.15
C CYS A 51 -0.85 43.63 20.50
N ARG A 52 -0.63 43.28 21.78
CA ARG A 52 -0.64 41.88 22.22
C ARG A 52 -2.03 41.25 22.09
N THR A 53 -3.08 42.00 22.38
CA THR A 53 -4.47 41.55 22.16
C THR A 53 -4.77 41.37 20.67
N ALA A 54 -4.29 42.29 19.81
CA ALA A 54 -4.44 42.19 18.36
C ALA A 54 -3.66 41.01 17.76
N VAL A 55 -2.38 40.84 18.10
CA VAL A 55 -1.54 39.73 17.57
C VAL A 55 -2.07 38.35 17.98
N LYS A 56 -2.77 38.26 19.12
CA LYS A 56 -3.41 37.03 19.60
C LYS A 56 -4.86 36.85 19.11
N SER A 57 -5.42 37.81 18.36
CA SER A 57 -6.80 37.71 17.91
C SER A 57 -6.96 36.69 16.78
N VAL A 58 -8.15 36.09 16.71
CA VAL A 58 -8.54 35.19 15.61
C VAL A 58 -8.57 35.95 14.27
N THR A 59 -8.85 37.25 14.28
CA THR A 59 -8.84 38.10 13.07
C THR A 59 -7.43 38.28 12.52
N PHE A 60 -6.42 38.48 13.37
CA PHE A 60 -5.02 38.58 12.94
C PHE A 60 -4.52 37.24 12.38
N TYR A 61 -4.98 36.12 12.95
CA TYR A 61 -4.74 34.78 12.42
C TYR A 61 -5.24 34.63 10.97
N TRP A 62 -6.52 34.93 10.70
CA TRP A 62 -7.08 34.80 9.35
C TRP A 62 -6.43 35.75 8.35
N LEU A 63 -6.04 36.94 8.80
CA LEU A 63 -5.32 37.92 7.97
C LEU A 63 -3.96 37.37 7.53
N VAL A 64 -3.15 36.84 8.46
CA VAL A 64 -1.85 36.25 8.11
C VAL A 64 -2.01 35.06 7.18
N LEU A 65 -2.99 34.19 7.42
CA LEU A 65 -3.27 33.04 6.56
C LEU A 65 -3.64 33.48 5.13
N LEU A 66 -4.47 34.51 5.00
CA LEU A 66 -4.83 35.09 3.70
C LEU A 66 -3.60 35.64 2.97
N LEU A 67 -2.70 36.35 3.67
CA LEU A 67 -1.45 36.87 3.08
C LEU A 67 -0.54 35.75 2.57
N VAL A 68 -0.44 34.65 3.32
CA VAL A 68 0.33 33.48 2.90
C VAL A 68 -0.30 32.81 1.68
N PHE A 69 -1.62 32.66 1.65
CA PHE A 69 -2.34 32.12 0.50
C PHE A 69 -2.17 32.99 -0.77
N LEU A 70 -2.28 34.31 -0.64
CA LEU A 70 -2.03 35.25 -1.73
C LEU A 70 -0.59 35.15 -2.24
N ASN A 71 0.40 35.09 -1.35
CA ASN A 71 1.80 34.91 -1.73
C ASN A 71 2.05 33.58 -2.46
N THR A 72 1.40 32.52 -2.00
CA THR A 72 1.48 31.19 -2.62
C THR A 72 0.85 31.20 -4.02
N SER A 73 -0.31 31.83 -4.17
CA SER A 73 -1.03 31.93 -5.45
C SER A 73 -0.24 32.73 -6.49
N LEU A 74 0.44 33.81 -6.06
CA LEU A 74 1.35 34.57 -6.93
C LEU A 74 2.51 33.69 -7.42
N SER A 75 3.13 32.93 -6.53
CA SER A 75 4.23 32.02 -6.87
C SER A 75 3.78 30.91 -7.83
N ALA A 76 2.53 30.45 -7.72
CA ALA A 76 1.95 29.45 -8.61
C ALA A 76 1.63 29.97 -10.02
N SER A 77 1.45 31.29 -10.18
CA SER A 77 1.06 31.90 -11.45
C SER A 77 2.20 32.06 -12.46
N GLU A 78 3.45 31.88 -12.02
CA GLU A 78 4.62 31.99 -12.89
C GLU A 78 4.64 30.92 -13.98
N HIS A 79 4.78 31.35 -15.23
CA HIS A 79 4.90 30.45 -16.38
C HIS A 79 5.82 31.03 -17.44
N TYR A 80 6.26 30.16 -18.35
CA TYR A 80 7.10 30.54 -19.48
C TYR A 80 6.30 31.39 -20.50
N ASN A 81 6.92 32.42 -21.08
CA ASN A 81 6.28 33.40 -21.97
C ASN A 81 5.05 34.09 -21.35
N GLN A 82 5.13 34.41 -20.06
CA GLN A 82 4.06 35.17 -19.41
C GLN A 82 3.99 36.62 -19.93
N PRO A 83 2.79 37.22 -20.01
CA PRO A 83 2.64 38.58 -20.46
C PRO A 83 3.28 39.58 -19.48
N GLU A 84 3.83 40.68 -19.99
CA GLU A 84 4.60 41.66 -19.19
C GLU A 84 3.81 42.23 -17.99
N TRP A 85 2.49 42.42 -18.14
CA TRP A 85 1.64 42.89 -17.05
C TRP A 85 1.65 41.94 -15.85
N LEU A 86 1.75 40.63 -16.08
CA LEU A 86 1.77 39.64 -15.01
C LEU A 86 3.08 39.70 -14.24
N THR A 87 4.20 39.87 -14.95
CA THR A 87 5.52 40.08 -14.33
C THR A 87 5.53 41.33 -13.46
N GLN A 88 5.01 42.45 -13.97
CA GLN A 88 4.93 43.71 -13.20
C GLN A 88 4.06 43.56 -11.95
N VAL A 89 2.89 42.92 -12.08
CA VAL A 89 1.99 42.67 -10.94
C VAL A 89 2.65 41.76 -9.90
N GLN A 90 3.34 40.69 -10.32
CA GLN A 90 4.07 39.79 -9.43
C GLN A 90 5.17 40.53 -8.66
N ASP A 91 5.94 41.39 -9.32
CA ASP A 91 7.01 42.16 -8.68
C ASP A 91 6.46 43.17 -7.67
N ILE A 92 5.42 43.92 -8.03
CA ILE A 92 4.75 44.86 -7.11
C ILE A 92 4.17 44.09 -5.91
N ALA A 93 3.45 43.00 -6.16
CA ALA A 93 2.83 42.20 -5.11
C ALA A 93 3.87 41.59 -4.17
N ASN A 94 5.03 41.16 -4.68
CA ASN A 94 6.12 40.64 -3.87
C ASN A 94 6.70 41.69 -2.92
N LYS A 95 6.90 42.94 -3.39
CA LYS A 95 7.34 44.07 -2.55
C LYS A 95 6.29 44.41 -1.48
N VAL A 96 5.01 44.45 -1.85
CA VAL A 96 3.89 44.73 -0.91
C VAL A 96 3.74 43.63 0.14
N LEU A 97 3.79 42.35 -0.25
CA LEU A 97 3.65 41.24 0.69
C LEU A 97 4.84 41.16 1.65
N LEU A 98 6.06 41.40 1.17
CA LEU A 98 7.25 41.46 2.03
C LEU A 98 7.16 42.60 3.07
N SER A 99 6.65 43.76 2.67
CA SER A 99 6.45 44.87 3.62
C SER A 99 5.41 44.53 4.69
N LEU A 100 4.29 43.91 4.30
CA LEU A 100 3.26 43.42 5.22
C LEU A 100 3.81 42.35 6.20
N PHE A 101 4.63 41.41 5.71
CA PHE A 101 5.30 40.43 6.59
C PHE A 101 6.34 41.08 7.52
N THR A 102 7.00 42.14 7.08
CA THR A 102 7.92 42.90 7.93
C THR A 102 7.17 43.60 9.06
N VAL A 103 6.01 44.20 8.75
CA VAL A 103 5.12 44.81 9.76
C VAL A 103 4.62 43.75 10.74
N GLU A 104 4.18 42.58 10.25
CA GLU A 104 3.78 41.44 11.08
C GLU A 104 4.90 41.06 12.08
N MET A 105 6.13 40.90 11.59
CA MET A 105 7.31 40.54 12.39
C MET A 105 7.62 41.62 13.45
N LEU A 106 7.64 42.90 13.06
CA LEU A 106 7.90 44.02 13.96
C LEU A 106 6.84 44.14 15.05
N LEU A 107 5.55 43.96 14.71
CA LEU A 107 4.44 43.97 15.67
C LEU A 107 4.55 42.82 16.68
N LYS A 108 4.98 41.63 16.25
CA LYS A 108 5.23 40.49 17.15
C LYS A 108 6.40 40.77 18.10
N MET A 109 7.51 41.29 17.59
CA MET A 109 8.68 41.63 18.43
C MET A 109 8.36 42.72 19.46
N TYR A 110 7.61 43.75 19.06
CA TYR A 110 7.19 44.84 19.94
C TYR A 110 6.18 44.37 21.00
N SER A 111 5.17 43.58 20.62
CA SER A 111 4.11 43.12 21.53
C SER A 111 4.63 42.10 22.56
N LEU A 112 5.36 41.07 22.11
CA LEU A 112 5.84 39.97 22.95
C LEU A 112 7.11 40.36 23.73
N GLY A 113 7.95 41.22 23.16
CA GLY A 113 9.29 41.53 23.65
C GLY A 113 10.35 40.65 22.98
N LEU A 114 11.52 41.22 22.72
CA LEU A 114 12.56 40.64 21.87
C LEU A 114 13.06 39.28 22.37
N ALA A 115 13.34 39.14 23.67
CA ALA A 115 13.78 37.87 24.25
C ALA A 115 12.73 36.75 24.10
N HIS A 116 11.45 37.04 24.37
CA HIS A 116 10.38 36.05 24.24
C HIS A 116 10.08 35.68 22.79
N TYR A 117 10.31 36.58 21.83
CA TYR A 117 10.13 36.29 20.41
C TYR A 117 11.09 35.18 19.95
N PHE A 118 12.37 35.26 20.30
CA PHE A 118 13.41 34.31 19.87
C PHE A 118 13.36 32.94 20.57
N VAL A 119 12.59 32.78 21.67
CA VAL A 119 12.39 31.46 22.30
C VAL A 119 11.61 30.51 21.38
N ALA A 120 10.62 31.02 20.65
CA ALA A 120 9.78 30.17 19.80
C ALA A 120 10.46 29.87 18.45
N PHE A 121 10.55 28.58 18.08
CA PHE A 121 11.14 28.12 16.82
C PHE A 121 10.52 28.81 15.59
N PHE A 122 9.19 28.82 15.47
CA PHE A 122 8.50 29.43 14.34
C PHE A 122 8.71 30.95 14.22
N ASN A 123 8.96 31.65 15.33
CA ASN A 123 9.28 33.08 15.29
C ASN A 123 10.73 33.29 14.78
N ARG A 124 11.68 32.43 15.17
CA ARG A 124 13.04 32.45 14.60
C ARG A 124 13.02 32.24 13.08
N PHE A 125 12.21 31.28 12.63
CA PHE A 125 12.01 31.01 11.20
C PHE A 125 11.37 32.19 10.46
N ASP A 126 10.33 32.81 11.02
CA ASP A 126 9.68 34.01 10.46
C ASP A 126 10.68 35.16 10.27
N CYS A 127 11.52 35.41 11.27
CA CYS A 127 12.59 36.40 11.19
C CYS A 127 13.60 36.08 10.07
N PHE A 128 14.05 34.83 9.97
CA PHE A 128 14.94 34.39 8.89
C PHE A 128 14.33 34.64 7.50
N VAL A 129 13.07 34.25 7.28
CA VAL A 129 12.38 34.39 5.98
C VAL A 129 12.21 35.87 5.59
N VAL A 130 11.85 36.73 6.54
CA VAL A 130 11.70 38.18 6.29
C VAL A 130 13.04 38.83 6.00
N CYS A 131 14.07 38.55 6.82
CA CYS A 131 15.41 39.09 6.60
C CYS A 131 16.00 38.65 5.26
N ALA A 132 15.86 37.37 4.90
CA ALA A 132 16.35 36.86 3.62
C ALA A 132 15.61 37.49 2.42
N GLY A 133 14.30 37.73 2.53
CA GLY A 133 13.53 38.45 1.50
C GLY A 133 13.92 39.93 1.34
N ILE A 134 14.27 40.61 2.44
CA ILE A 134 14.79 41.99 2.39
C ILE A 134 16.15 42.00 1.71
N ILE A 135 17.05 41.10 2.10
CA ILE A 135 18.38 40.95 1.49
C ILE A 135 18.26 40.67 0.00
N GLU A 136 17.38 39.74 -0.41
CA GLU A 136 17.08 39.48 -1.81
C GLU A 136 16.66 40.75 -2.55
N THR A 137 15.69 41.49 -2.01
CA THR A 137 15.17 42.70 -2.66
C THR A 137 16.27 43.75 -2.85
N ILE A 138 17.15 43.91 -1.85
CA ILE A 138 18.30 44.81 -1.93
C ILE A 138 19.29 44.32 -2.99
N LEU A 139 19.63 43.03 -3.00
CA LEU A 139 20.60 42.46 -3.95
C LEU A 139 20.12 42.57 -5.40
N VAL A 140 18.82 42.40 -5.64
CA VAL A 140 18.21 42.55 -6.96
C VAL A 140 18.20 44.01 -7.40
N GLU A 141 17.87 44.95 -6.52
CA GLU A 141 17.83 46.39 -6.87
C GLU A 141 19.24 46.97 -7.08
N MET A 142 20.27 46.35 -6.50
CA MET A 142 21.67 46.77 -6.66
C MET A 142 22.42 46.07 -7.81
N ASP A 143 21.78 45.16 -8.56
CA ASP A 143 22.38 44.40 -9.68
C ASP A 143 23.71 43.69 -9.36
N ILE A 144 23.93 43.30 -8.10
CA ILE A 144 25.24 42.77 -7.63
C ILE A 144 25.48 41.32 -8.07
N MET A 145 24.43 40.55 -8.42
CA MET A 145 24.49 39.09 -8.51
C MET A 145 24.24 38.54 -9.93
N PRO A 146 24.94 37.47 -10.35
CA PRO A 146 24.61 36.77 -11.60
C PRO A 146 23.19 36.19 -11.59
N PRO A 147 22.58 36.01 -12.78
CA PRO A 147 21.18 35.59 -12.93
C PRO A 147 20.83 34.26 -12.25
N LEU A 148 21.81 33.35 -12.09
CA LEU A 148 21.62 32.10 -11.34
C LEU A 148 21.40 32.35 -9.84
N GLY A 149 22.15 33.27 -9.24
CA GLY A 149 22.00 33.63 -7.84
C GLY A 149 20.65 34.29 -7.56
N ILE A 150 20.18 35.11 -8.50
CA ILE A 150 18.84 35.71 -8.47
C ILE A 150 17.74 34.62 -8.49
N ALA A 151 17.88 33.57 -9.30
CA ALA A 151 16.91 32.47 -9.35
C ALA A 151 16.83 31.69 -8.03
N VAL A 152 17.97 31.38 -7.40
CA VAL A 152 18.02 30.68 -6.10
C VAL A 152 17.44 31.54 -4.98
N LEU A 153 17.72 32.85 -4.97
CA LEU A 153 17.16 33.77 -3.98
C LEU A 153 15.63 33.90 -4.13
N ARG A 154 15.10 33.87 -5.36
CA ARG A 154 13.64 33.82 -5.59
C ARG A 154 13.00 32.58 -4.98
N CYS A 155 13.70 31.44 -4.90
CA CYS A 155 13.19 30.26 -4.21
C CYS A 155 13.05 30.45 -2.69
N VAL A 156 13.80 31.36 -2.06
CA VAL A 156 13.65 31.69 -0.62
C VAL A 156 12.26 32.23 -0.32
N ARG A 157 11.61 32.88 -1.29
CA ARG A 157 10.22 33.36 -1.15
C ARG A 157 9.25 32.21 -0.88
N LEU A 158 9.51 31.00 -1.40
CA LEU A 158 8.66 29.82 -1.18
C LEU A 158 8.70 29.33 0.27
N LEU A 159 9.75 29.66 1.04
CA LEU A 159 9.80 29.35 2.48
C LEU A 159 8.67 30.04 3.26
N ARG A 160 8.05 31.08 2.71
CA ARG A 160 6.87 31.74 3.30
C ARG A 160 5.66 30.79 3.39
N ILE A 161 5.56 29.78 2.51
CA ILE A 161 4.51 28.76 2.56
C ILE A 161 4.61 27.96 3.87
N PHE A 162 5.82 27.73 4.40
CA PHE A 162 6.00 27.07 5.69
C PHE A 162 5.41 27.86 6.86
N LYS A 163 5.02 29.14 6.71
CA LYS A 163 4.24 29.84 7.73
C LYS A 163 2.90 29.16 8.03
N VAL A 164 2.31 28.43 7.06
CA VAL A 164 1.08 27.64 7.27
C VAL A 164 1.28 26.56 8.34
N THR A 165 2.49 26.01 8.48
CA THR A 165 2.81 24.94 9.46
C THR A 165 2.50 25.35 10.89
N ARG A 166 2.72 26.62 11.24
CA ARG A 166 2.42 27.16 12.57
C ARG A 166 0.92 27.14 12.90
N HIS A 167 0.09 27.27 11.88
CA HIS A 167 -1.35 27.45 12.00
C HIS A 167 -2.10 26.14 11.87
N TRP A 168 -1.50 25.14 11.23
CA TRP A 168 -2.05 23.82 11.08
C TRP A 168 -1.38 22.84 12.05
N THR A 169 -2.04 22.57 13.19
CA THR A 169 -1.51 21.72 14.27
C THR A 169 -1.07 20.35 13.78
N ALA A 170 -1.85 19.71 12.91
CA ALA A 170 -1.50 18.43 12.30
C ALA A 170 -0.17 18.49 11.52
N LEU A 171 0.05 19.55 10.73
CA LEU A 171 1.28 19.77 9.98
C LEU A 171 2.46 20.11 10.91
N SER A 172 2.24 20.90 11.97
CA SER A 172 3.26 21.18 12.98
C SER A 172 3.72 19.92 13.71
N ASN A 173 2.79 19.06 14.13
CA ASN A 173 3.09 17.80 14.81
C ASN A 173 3.85 16.85 13.89
N LEU A 174 3.45 16.77 12.62
CA LEU A 174 4.14 15.96 11.62
C LEU A 174 5.57 16.44 11.38
N VAL A 175 5.79 17.76 11.22
CA VAL A 175 7.13 18.34 11.07
C VAL A 175 7.99 18.07 12.32
N ALA A 176 7.42 18.13 13.51
CA ALA A 176 8.14 17.82 14.75
C ALA A 176 8.57 16.33 14.81
N SER A 177 7.66 15.40 14.53
CA SER A 177 7.96 13.96 14.48
C SER A 177 8.99 13.63 13.38
N LEU A 178 8.91 14.29 12.23
CA LEU A 178 9.90 14.17 11.16
C LEU A 178 11.30 14.61 11.62
N LEU A 179 11.41 15.77 12.28
CA LEU A 179 12.70 16.26 12.78
C LEU A 179 13.30 15.37 13.87
N ASN A 180 12.46 14.72 14.70
CA ASN A 180 12.91 13.75 15.70
C ASN A 180 13.42 12.48 15.03
N SER A 181 12.65 11.93 14.08
CA SER A 181 13.03 10.74 13.30
C SER A 181 14.34 10.93 12.54
N MET A 182 14.58 12.12 11.97
CA MET A 182 15.82 12.40 11.22
C MET A 182 17.09 12.20 12.06
N LYS A 183 17.03 12.35 13.39
CA LYS A 183 18.19 12.16 14.28
C LYS A 183 18.60 10.70 14.40
N SER A 184 17.66 9.76 14.51
CA SER A 184 17.96 8.33 14.59
C SER A 184 18.46 7.79 13.24
N ILE A 185 17.84 8.26 12.15
CA ILE A 185 18.09 7.78 10.79
C ILE A 185 19.39 8.32 10.18
N ALA A 186 19.91 9.46 10.65
CA ALA A 186 21.13 10.06 10.11
C ALA A 186 22.31 9.08 10.07
N SER A 187 22.43 8.20 11.06
CA SER A 187 23.44 7.14 11.10
C SER A 187 23.29 6.10 9.97
N LEU A 188 22.04 5.72 9.65
CA LEU A 188 21.72 4.77 8.59
C LEU A 188 21.86 5.39 7.20
N LEU A 189 21.48 6.66 7.03
CA LEU A 189 21.73 7.39 5.78
C LEU A 189 23.21 7.59 5.51
N LEU A 190 24.02 7.81 6.55
CA LEU A 190 25.48 7.85 6.43
C LEU A 190 26.03 6.50 5.96
N LEU A 191 25.52 5.39 6.50
CA LEU A 191 25.89 4.04 6.06
C LEU A 191 25.52 3.81 4.58
N LEU A 192 24.32 4.20 4.17
CA LEU A 192 23.88 4.11 2.77
C LEU A 192 24.77 4.95 1.84
N PHE A 193 25.10 6.17 2.25
CA PHE A 193 25.96 7.06 1.48
C PHE A 193 27.38 6.49 1.35
N LEU A 194 27.94 5.94 2.44
CA LEU A 194 29.22 5.25 2.41
C LEU A 194 29.20 4.04 1.47
N PHE A 195 28.14 3.24 1.51
CA PHE A 195 27.93 2.11 0.60
C PHE A 195 27.92 2.56 -0.86
N LEU A 196 27.19 3.63 -1.19
CA LEU A 196 27.16 4.20 -2.54
C LEU A 196 28.54 4.71 -3.00
N ILE A 197 29.32 5.33 -2.11
CA ILE A 197 30.69 5.77 -2.44
C ILE A 197 31.58 4.56 -2.79
N ILE A 198 31.52 3.49 -2.00
CA ILE A 198 32.32 2.28 -2.24
C ILE A 198 32.01 1.70 -3.62
N PHE A 199 30.71 1.57 -3.95
CA PHE A 199 30.30 1.04 -5.25
C PHE A 199 30.59 2.00 -6.40
N ALA A 200 30.42 3.32 -6.22
CA ALA A 200 30.78 4.29 -7.24
C ALA A 200 32.27 4.22 -7.59
N LEU A 201 33.15 4.16 -6.59
CA LEU A 201 34.60 4.02 -6.79
C LEU A 201 34.96 2.66 -7.42
N LEU A 202 34.33 1.57 -6.99
CA LEU A 202 34.52 0.26 -7.60
C LEU A 202 34.06 0.25 -9.07
N GLY A 203 32.91 0.86 -9.36
CA GLY A 203 32.37 1.02 -10.71
C GLY A 203 33.30 1.83 -11.60
N MET A 204 33.91 2.91 -11.10
CA MET A 204 34.94 3.66 -11.84
C MET A 204 36.15 2.79 -12.19
N GLN A 205 36.61 1.93 -11.29
CA GLN A 205 37.74 1.01 -11.58
C GLN A 205 37.37 -0.06 -12.61
N LEU A 206 36.13 -0.57 -12.57
CA LEU A 206 35.66 -1.61 -13.49
C LEU A 206 35.30 -1.05 -14.87
N PHE A 207 34.64 0.11 -14.93
CA PHE A 207 33.95 0.61 -16.13
C PHE A 207 34.41 1.97 -16.62
N GLY A 208 35.26 2.69 -15.88
CA GLY A 208 35.69 4.04 -16.25
C GLY A 208 36.35 4.06 -17.64
N GLY A 209 35.82 4.89 -18.53
CA GLY A 209 36.27 5.07 -19.91
C GLY A 209 35.93 3.92 -20.87
N LYS A 210 35.18 2.89 -20.42
CA LYS A 210 34.87 1.70 -21.23
C LYS A 210 33.50 1.74 -21.91
N PHE A 211 32.64 2.70 -21.56
CA PHE A 211 31.28 2.83 -22.10
C PHE A 211 31.25 3.58 -23.45
N ASN A 212 32.29 3.43 -24.27
CA ASN A 212 32.41 4.09 -25.57
C ASN A 212 32.25 3.06 -26.69
N PHE A 213 31.00 2.79 -27.07
CA PHE A 213 30.64 1.72 -28.03
C PHE A 213 30.53 2.21 -29.48
N ASP A 214 29.98 3.41 -29.68
CA ASP A 214 29.76 4.05 -30.99
C ASP A 214 30.00 5.57 -30.86
N GLU A 215 30.69 6.18 -31.84
CA GLU A 215 30.98 7.63 -31.83
C GLU A 215 29.73 8.53 -31.94
N THR A 216 28.57 7.98 -32.30
CA THR A 216 27.34 8.75 -32.61
C THR A 216 26.27 8.73 -31.51
N GLN A 217 26.37 7.85 -30.51
CA GLN A 217 25.43 7.80 -29.39
C GLN A 217 26.17 7.84 -28.05
N THR A 218 26.19 9.02 -27.42
CA THR A 218 26.77 9.17 -26.08
C THR A 218 25.82 8.60 -25.02
N LYS A 219 26.27 7.57 -24.31
CA LYS A 219 25.58 7.03 -23.13
C LYS A 219 25.70 8.01 -21.96
N ARG A 220 24.62 8.13 -21.17
CA ARG A 220 24.50 9.11 -20.07
C ARG A 220 24.96 8.51 -18.73
N SER A 221 24.46 7.33 -18.37
CA SER A 221 24.76 6.67 -17.10
C SER A 221 26.09 5.93 -17.16
N THR A 222 27.20 6.70 -17.07
CA THR A 222 28.57 6.18 -17.14
C THR A 222 29.31 6.25 -15.80
N PHE A 223 30.47 5.59 -15.76
CA PHE A 223 31.36 5.55 -14.59
C PHE A 223 32.66 6.33 -14.81
N ASP A 224 32.66 7.32 -15.70
CA ASP A 224 33.88 8.03 -16.11
C ASP A 224 34.36 9.04 -15.06
N ALA A 225 33.41 9.69 -14.38
CA ALA A 225 33.67 10.67 -13.33
C ALA A 225 32.96 10.29 -12.04
N PHE A 226 33.53 10.69 -10.90
CA PHE A 226 32.98 10.33 -9.58
C PHE A 226 31.52 10.79 -9.36
N PRO A 227 31.13 12.05 -9.65
CA PRO A 227 29.73 12.46 -9.53
C PRO A 227 28.79 11.64 -10.43
N GLN A 228 29.20 11.34 -11.66
CA GLN A 228 28.39 10.56 -12.60
C GLN A 228 28.25 9.09 -12.17
N ALA A 229 29.35 8.50 -11.67
CA ALA A 229 29.34 7.15 -11.10
C ALA A 229 28.43 7.06 -9.86
N LEU A 230 28.42 8.09 -9.01
CA LEU A 230 27.54 8.17 -7.84
C LEU A 230 26.07 8.26 -8.27
N LEU A 231 25.75 9.07 -9.28
CA LEU A 231 24.40 9.17 -9.85
C LEU A 231 23.94 7.85 -10.48
N THR A 232 24.82 7.19 -11.23
CA THR A 232 24.54 5.88 -11.83
C THR A 232 24.30 4.81 -10.77
N CYS A 233 25.08 4.81 -9.67
CA CYS A 233 24.83 3.91 -8.54
C CYS A 233 23.51 4.21 -7.83
N PHE A 234 23.16 5.50 -7.71
CA PHE A 234 21.88 5.91 -7.13
C PHE A 234 20.69 5.50 -8.02
N GLN A 235 20.79 5.63 -9.33
CA GLN A 235 19.80 5.13 -10.31
C GLN A 235 19.58 3.62 -10.18
N ILE A 236 20.67 2.84 -10.11
CA ILE A 236 20.57 1.38 -9.91
C ILE A 236 19.87 1.06 -8.58
N LEU A 237 20.15 1.84 -7.53
CA LEU A 237 19.51 1.68 -6.22
C LEU A 237 18.00 1.98 -6.27
N THR A 238 17.55 2.95 -7.07
CA THR A 238 16.11 3.22 -7.23
C THR A 238 15.38 2.14 -8.05
N GLY A 239 16.13 1.29 -8.76
CA GLY A 239 15.58 0.23 -9.61
C GLY A 239 15.03 0.73 -10.95
N GLU A 240 15.34 1.96 -11.34
CA GLU A 240 14.96 2.55 -12.62
C GLU A 240 16.06 2.26 -13.66
N ASP A 241 15.69 1.68 -14.80
CA ASP A 241 16.58 1.35 -15.94
C ASP A 241 17.93 0.68 -15.58
N TRP A 242 18.02 0.05 -14.40
CA TRP A 242 19.25 -0.60 -13.91
C TRP A 242 19.72 -1.74 -14.82
N ASN A 243 18.78 -2.38 -15.51
CA ASN A 243 19.03 -3.41 -16.51
C ASN A 243 19.75 -2.84 -17.74
N VAL A 244 19.41 -1.62 -18.18
CA VAL A 244 20.08 -0.96 -19.32
C VAL A 244 21.53 -0.66 -18.97
N VAL A 245 21.78 -0.12 -17.77
CA VAL A 245 23.15 0.14 -17.29
C VAL A 245 23.95 -1.17 -17.17
N MET A 246 23.31 -2.25 -16.73
CA MET A 246 23.93 -3.58 -16.68
C MET A 246 24.26 -4.10 -18.09
N TYR A 247 23.38 -3.94 -19.07
CA TYR A 247 23.62 -4.35 -20.46
C TYR A 247 24.81 -3.61 -21.05
N ASP A 248 24.90 -2.29 -20.85
CA ASP A 248 26.04 -1.49 -21.26
C ASP A 248 27.33 -1.98 -20.56
N GLY A 249 27.25 -2.32 -19.27
CA GLY A 249 28.35 -2.92 -18.52
C GLY A 249 28.85 -4.27 -19.08
N ILE A 250 27.94 -5.14 -19.54
CA ILE A 250 28.29 -6.42 -20.16
C ILE A 250 28.91 -6.19 -21.55
N MET A 251 28.34 -5.28 -22.33
CA MET A 251 28.87 -4.93 -23.66
C MET A 251 30.28 -4.32 -23.55
N ALA A 252 30.60 -3.59 -22.49
CA ALA A 252 31.94 -3.03 -22.22
C ALA A 252 33.04 -4.10 -22.14
N TYR A 253 32.68 -5.35 -21.89
CA TYR A 253 33.59 -6.49 -21.76
C TYR A 253 33.45 -7.51 -22.91
N GLY A 254 32.95 -7.08 -24.07
CA GLY A 254 32.85 -7.91 -25.27
C GLY A 254 31.52 -8.66 -25.42
N GLY A 255 30.49 -8.26 -24.67
CA GLY A 255 29.12 -8.78 -24.82
C GLY A 255 28.81 -9.99 -23.94
N PRO A 256 27.69 -10.71 -24.21
CA PRO A 256 27.17 -11.78 -23.36
C PRO A 256 27.96 -13.10 -23.51
N VAL A 257 29.29 -13.02 -23.42
CA VAL A 257 30.22 -14.15 -23.49
C VAL A 257 31.05 -14.22 -22.20
N PHE A 258 31.52 -15.41 -21.85
CA PHE A 258 32.46 -15.58 -20.74
C PHE A 258 33.85 -15.05 -21.17
N PRO A 259 34.54 -14.19 -20.38
CA PRO A 259 34.27 -13.83 -18.99
C PRO A 259 33.41 -12.56 -18.77
N GLY A 260 33.08 -11.79 -19.81
CA GLY A 260 32.36 -10.51 -19.71
C GLY A 260 31.02 -10.59 -18.97
N MET A 261 30.31 -11.72 -19.08
CA MET A 261 29.07 -11.97 -18.31
C MET A 261 29.25 -11.91 -16.79
N ILE A 262 30.43 -12.18 -16.23
CA ILE A 262 30.68 -12.14 -14.77
C ILE A 262 30.40 -10.76 -14.18
N VAL A 263 30.55 -9.72 -15.00
CA VAL A 263 30.34 -8.32 -14.64
C VAL A 263 28.91 -8.05 -14.15
N CYS A 264 27.91 -8.83 -14.59
CA CYS A 264 26.53 -8.69 -14.10
C CYS A 264 26.42 -8.86 -12.57
N VAL A 265 27.34 -9.61 -11.95
CA VAL A 265 27.40 -9.82 -10.50
C VAL A 265 27.57 -8.51 -9.74
N TYR A 266 28.34 -7.55 -10.28
CA TYR A 266 28.48 -6.21 -9.67
C TYR A 266 27.11 -5.53 -9.51
N PHE A 267 26.32 -5.49 -10.58
CA PHE A 267 25.00 -4.84 -10.60
C PHE A 267 24.00 -5.57 -9.70
N VAL A 268 24.00 -6.91 -9.72
CA VAL A 268 23.12 -7.72 -8.87
C VAL A 268 23.44 -7.52 -7.38
N ILE A 269 24.72 -7.49 -7.00
CA ILE A 269 25.11 -7.23 -5.60
C ILE A 269 24.73 -5.82 -5.19
N LEU A 270 25.01 -4.80 -6.02
CA LEU A 270 24.63 -3.42 -5.75
C LEU A 270 23.10 -3.30 -5.53
N PHE A 271 22.30 -3.90 -6.41
CA PHE A 271 20.85 -3.87 -6.31
C PHE A 271 20.33 -4.60 -5.06
N ILE A 272 20.77 -5.82 -4.80
CA ILE A 272 20.28 -6.62 -3.65
C ILE A 272 20.74 -6.02 -2.32
N CYS A 273 22.05 -5.79 -2.15
CA CYS A 273 22.59 -5.27 -0.89
C CYS A 273 22.15 -3.82 -0.65
N GLY A 274 22.09 -2.99 -1.69
CA GLY A 274 21.60 -1.62 -1.59
C GLY A 274 20.13 -1.56 -1.16
N ASN A 275 19.26 -2.31 -1.83
CA ASN A 275 17.84 -2.35 -1.45
C ASN A 275 17.60 -3.00 -0.08
N TYR A 276 18.47 -3.93 0.35
CA TYR A 276 18.42 -4.46 1.71
C TYR A 276 18.76 -3.39 2.77
N ILE A 277 19.76 -2.54 2.52
CA ILE A 277 20.08 -1.41 3.40
C ILE A 277 18.90 -0.42 3.43
N LEU A 278 18.32 -0.10 2.26
CA LEU A 278 17.13 0.76 2.18
C LEU A 278 15.93 0.18 2.95
N LEU A 279 15.70 -1.13 2.85
CA LEU A 279 14.66 -1.81 3.61
C LEU A 279 14.89 -1.67 5.12
N ASN A 280 16.13 -1.78 5.59
CA ASN A 280 16.46 -1.59 7.01
C ASN A 280 16.28 -0.13 7.47
N VAL A 281 16.64 0.85 6.62
CA VAL A 281 16.34 2.27 6.88
C VAL A 281 14.84 2.48 7.03
N PHE A 282 14.07 1.90 6.11
CA PHE A 282 12.61 1.95 6.14
C PHE A 282 12.01 1.31 7.38
N LEU A 283 12.45 0.10 7.75
CA LEU A 283 11.97 -0.61 8.93
C LEU A 283 12.29 0.15 10.23
N ALA A 284 13.48 0.75 10.33
CA ALA A 284 13.85 1.59 11.47
C ALA A 284 12.91 2.79 11.62
N ILE A 285 12.64 3.51 10.52
CA ILE A 285 11.68 4.62 10.48
C ILE A 285 10.28 4.16 10.93
N ALA A 286 9.84 3.01 10.42
CA ALA A 286 8.53 2.47 10.74
C ALA A 286 8.37 2.17 12.24
N VAL A 287 9.38 1.56 12.84
CA VAL A 287 9.39 1.18 14.26
C VAL A 287 9.47 2.41 15.16
N ASP A 288 10.33 3.39 14.84
CA ASP A 288 10.47 4.63 15.61
C ASP A 288 9.14 5.42 15.63
N ASN A 289 8.52 5.59 14.46
CA ASN A 289 7.21 6.26 14.34
C ASN A 289 6.08 5.51 15.07
N LEU A 290 6.09 4.17 15.03
CA LEU A 290 5.15 3.33 15.80
C LEU A 290 5.31 3.57 17.31
N GLY A 291 6.55 3.72 17.77
CA GLY A 291 6.87 4.06 19.16
C GLY A 291 6.30 5.41 19.58
N GLU A 292 6.60 6.47 18.83
CA GLU A 292 6.17 7.85 19.16
C GLU A 292 4.64 8.00 19.22
N ILE A 293 3.92 7.47 18.23
CA ILE A 293 2.46 7.58 18.16
C ILE A 293 1.77 6.78 19.29
N THR A 294 2.42 5.74 19.80
CA THR A 294 1.91 4.97 20.95
C THR A 294 2.12 5.73 22.26
N SER A 295 3.25 6.43 22.43
CA SER A 295 3.49 7.27 23.61
C SER A 295 2.58 8.49 23.67
N ASP A 296 2.38 9.21 22.57
CA ASP A 296 1.59 10.46 22.56
C ASP A 296 0.12 10.23 22.92
N ASN A 297 -0.47 9.12 22.44
CA ASN A 297 -1.86 8.79 22.79
C ASN A 297 -2.01 8.32 24.24
N ASN A 298 -1.01 7.63 24.80
CA ASN A 298 -1.01 7.32 26.23
C ASN A 298 -0.94 8.60 27.07
N ILE A 299 -0.18 9.60 26.63
CA ILE A 299 -0.12 10.90 27.30
C ILE A 299 -1.46 11.62 27.15
N ASP A 300 -2.06 11.70 25.95
CA ASP A 300 -3.35 12.36 25.75
C ASP A 300 -4.47 11.69 26.55
N THR A 301 -4.53 10.35 26.58
CA THR A 301 -5.52 9.62 27.38
C THR A 301 -5.31 9.77 28.88
N VAL A 302 -4.06 9.81 29.36
CA VAL A 302 -3.72 10.08 30.76
C VAL A 302 -4.04 11.54 31.12
N LEU A 303 -3.73 12.49 30.25
CA LEU A 303 -4.03 13.90 30.44
C LEU A 303 -5.54 14.14 30.46
N GLN A 304 -6.29 13.48 29.57
CA GLN A 304 -7.74 13.57 29.49
C GLN A 304 -8.39 12.90 30.71
N ARG A 305 -7.87 11.77 31.19
CA ARG A 305 -8.25 11.20 32.49
C ARG A 305 -7.94 12.14 33.65
N ALA A 306 -6.76 12.75 33.69
CA ALA A 306 -6.38 13.70 34.74
C ALA A 306 -7.26 14.96 34.72
N ILE A 307 -7.62 15.45 33.52
CA ILE A 307 -8.57 16.57 33.36
C ILE A 307 -9.96 16.15 33.85
N THR A 308 -10.46 14.97 33.48
CA THR A 308 -11.75 14.46 33.95
C THR A 308 -11.76 14.24 35.47
N GLU A 309 -10.70 13.66 36.05
CA GLU A 309 -10.56 13.49 37.50
C GLU A 309 -10.49 14.85 38.21
N SER A 310 -9.78 15.83 37.64
CA SER A 310 -9.75 17.19 38.19
C SER A 310 -11.11 17.88 38.11
N TYR A 311 -11.90 17.65 37.05
CA TYR A 311 -13.22 18.23 36.88
C TYR A 311 -14.26 17.60 37.84
N ILE A 312 -14.18 16.28 38.06
CA ILE A 312 -15.01 15.54 39.02
C ILE A 312 -14.69 15.98 40.46
N ASN A 313 -13.42 16.19 40.80
CA ASN A 313 -13.02 16.68 42.13
C ASN A 313 -13.48 18.12 42.40
N ILE A 314 -13.70 18.94 41.36
CA ILE A 314 -14.23 20.31 41.51
C ILE A 314 -15.76 20.29 41.65
N THR A 315 -16.46 19.26 41.17
CA THR A 315 -17.93 19.14 41.25
C THR A 315 -18.45 18.42 42.49
N PHE A 316 -17.61 17.63 43.18
CA PHE A 316 -17.95 16.95 44.44
C PHE A 316 -17.23 17.57 45.64
N ASP A 317 -17.69 18.73 46.10
CA ASP A 317 -17.36 19.24 47.44
C ASP A 317 -18.60 19.09 48.35
N PRO A 318 -18.64 18.11 49.28
CA PRO A 318 -19.86 17.75 50.00
C PRO A 318 -20.03 18.63 51.23
N LYS A 319 -20.38 19.91 51.06
CA LYS A 319 -20.79 20.81 52.17
C LYS A 319 -21.55 22.04 51.65
N THR A 320 -22.85 21.92 51.34
CA THR A 320 -23.91 22.89 51.72
C THR A 320 -25.31 22.52 51.16
N HIS A 321 -26.19 22.13 52.10
CA HIS A 321 -27.64 22.36 52.22
C HIS A 321 -28.61 22.58 51.02
N SER A 322 -29.47 21.56 50.83
CA SER A 322 -30.96 21.53 50.92
C SER A 322 -31.88 22.55 50.22
N GLY A 323 -32.74 22.04 49.34
CA GLY A 323 -34.08 22.57 49.00
C GLY A 323 -34.52 22.23 47.55
N GLY A 324 -35.57 21.40 47.35
CA GLY A 324 -36.00 20.86 46.03
C GLY A 324 -36.76 21.85 45.11
N PRO A 325 -37.55 21.41 44.09
CA PRO A 325 -37.71 20.09 43.47
C PRO A 325 -37.20 20.04 42.01
N ALA A 326 -37.33 18.85 41.41
CA ALA A 326 -36.83 18.44 40.09
C ALA A 326 -37.15 19.39 38.92
N VAL A 327 -36.13 19.60 38.07
CA VAL A 327 -36.25 20.02 36.67
C VAL A 327 -35.25 19.14 35.89
N ASP A 328 -35.80 18.27 35.06
CA ASP A 328 -35.11 17.61 33.96
C ASP A 328 -34.60 18.68 32.99
N GLU A 329 -33.31 18.63 32.61
CA GLU A 329 -32.79 18.93 31.26
C GLU A 329 -31.26 19.03 31.29
N GLU A 330 -30.64 18.57 30.19
CA GLU A 330 -29.22 18.69 29.83
C GLU A 330 -28.23 17.64 30.37
N GLU A 331 -28.50 16.37 30.07
CA GLU A 331 -27.46 15.35 29.91
C GLU A 331 -27.44 14.83 28.47
N GLU A 332 -27.12 15.70 27.49
CA GLU A 332 -26.83 15.27 26.11
C GLU A 332 -25.91 16.27 25.41
N LYS A 333 -24.61 16.24 25.75
CA LYS A 333 -23.53 16.82 24.92
C LYS A 333 -22.11 16.42 25.37
N LEU A 334 -21.90 15.12 25.63
CA LEU A 334 -20.55 14.54 25.66
C LEU A 334 -20.59 13.03 25.39
N SER A 335 -21.20 12.63 24.28
CA SER A 335 -21.17 11.25 23.78
C SER A 335 -21.02 11.20 22.26
N GLU A 336 -20.31 12.15 21.65
CA GLU A 336 -19.87 12.06 20.25
C GLU A 336 -18.35 11.85 20.17
N GLN A 337 -17.85 10.73 20.72
CA GLN A 337 -16.57 10.14 20.28
C GLN A 337 -16.33 8.72 20.84
N THR A 338 -17.34 7.84 20.77
CA THR A 338 -17.13 6.39 20.88
C THR A 338 -18.19 5.65 20.06
N GLY A 339 -18.08 5.79 18.73
CA GLY A 339 -18.90 5.04 17.77
C GLY A 339 -18.41 3.60 17.62
N SER A 340 -18.62 2.75 18.63
CA SER A 340 -18.49 1.29 18.48
C SER A 340 -19.42 0.48 19.39
N GLY A 341 -20.01 1.08 20.43
CA GLY A 341 -21.12 0.47 21.19
C GLY A 341 -22.49 0.66 20.51
N SER A 342 -22.68 1.81 19.86
CA SER A 342 -23.91 2.10 19.11
C SER A 342 -24.08 1.14 17.94
N LEU A 343 -23.01 0.68 17.28
CA LEU A 343 -23.12 -0.21 16.11
C LEU A 343 -23.69 -1.59 16.44
N VAL A 344 -23.44 -2.15 17.64
CA VAL A 344 -24.01 -3.44 18.06
C VAL A 344 -25.46 -3.29 18.49
N LEU A 345 -25.83 -2.16 19.11
CA LEU A 345 -27.23 -1.85 19.45
C LEU A 345 -28.03 -1.46 18.21
N HIS A 346 -27.44 -0.70 17.27
CA HIS A 346 -27.98 -0.40 15.94
C HIS A 346 -28.00 -1.66 15.07
N LEU A 347 -27.03 -2.57 15.17
CA LEU A 347 -27.07 -3.86 14.46
C LEU A 347 -28.10 -4.80 15.06
N LEU A 348 -28.28 -4.83 16.37
CA LEU A 348 -29.39 -5.53 17.03
C LEU A 348 -30.73 -4.91 16.66
N GLN A 349 -30.82 -3.58 16.57
CA GLN A 349 -32.02 -2.87 16.17
C GLN A 349 -32.30 -3.00 14.67
N ILE A 350 -31.26 -3.10 13.82
CA ILE A 350 -31.35 -3.40 12.39
C ILE A 350 -31.71 -4.88 12.16
N LEU A 351 -31.16 -5.83 12.94
CA LEU A 351 -31.52 -7.26 12.88
C LEU A 351 -32.94 -7.52 13.40
N ILE A 352 -33.41 -6.72 14.36
CA ILE A 352 -34.79 -6.76 14.86
C ILE A 352 -35.74 -6.07 13.87
N LEU A 353 -35.32 -4.99 13.18
CA LEU A 353 -36.13 -4.35 12.12
C LEU A 353 -36.18 -5.14 10.81
N GLU A 354 -35.15 -5.93 10.46
CA GLU A 354 -35.15 -6.74 9.22
C GLU A 354 -36.18 -7.90 9.27
N ASN A 355 -36.73 -8.21 10.45
CA ASN A 355 -37.73 -9.26 10.65
C ASN A 355 -39.15 -8.74 10.95
N ILE A 356 -39.40 -7.44 10.86
CA ILE A 356 -40.76 -6.90 11.02
C ILE A 356 -41.50 -7.05 9.69
N SER A 357 -42.48 -7.95 9.66
CA SER A 357 -43.46 -8.01 8.58
C SER A 357 -44.07 -6.63 8.35
N PRO A 358 -44.20 -6.13 7.10
CA PRO A 358 -44.63 -4.76 6.86
C PRO A 358 -46.05 -4.58 7.42
N ASP A 359 -46.16 -3.81 8.49
CA ASP A 359 -47.45 -3.40 9.02
C ASP A 359 -48.05 -2.37 8.05
N CYS A 360 -49.32 -2.56 7.68
CA CYS A 360 -50.02 -1.75 6.67
C CYS A 360 -50.69 -0.51 7.29
N SER A 361 -50.17 -0.02 8.42
CA SER A 361 -50.81 0.99 9.27
C SER A 361 -50.34 2.43 9.03
N GLU A 362 -49.36 2.70 8.16
CA GLU A 362 -48.99 4.08 7.79
C GLU A 362 -48.85 4.28 6.26
N PRO A 363 -49.58 5.23 5.67
CA PRO A 363 -49.52 5.50 4.23
C PRO A 363 -48.31 6.37 3.86
N PRO A 364 -47.65 6.16 2.70
CA PRO A 364 -46.72 7.14 2.16
C PRO A 364 -47.53 8.35 1.65
N MET A 365 -47.34 9.50 2.29
CA MET A 365 -47.97 10.78 1.91
C MET A 365 -47.39 11.31 0.60
N VAL A 366 -47.71 10.69 -0.54
CA VAL A 366 -47.68 11.32 -1.87
C VAL A 366 -48.85 10.80 -2.73
N LEU A 367 -50.05 10.79 -2.17
CA LEU A 367 -51.34 11.02 -2.85
C LEU A 367 -52.41 10.88 -1.76
N HIS A 368 -53.24 11.90 -1.56
CA HIS A 368 -54.44 11.79 -0.72
C HIS A 368 -55.49 10.95 -1.47
N VAL A 369 -55.24 9.64 -1.59
CA VAL A 369 -56.18 8.62 -2.02
C VAL A 369 -55.98 7.43 -1.10
N SER A 370 -57.06 7.00 -0.46
CA SER A 370 -57.14 5.75 0.31
C SER A 370 -56.50 4.61 -0.49
N VAL A 371 -55.30 4.18 -0.07
CA VAL A 371 -54.56 3.12 -0.76
C VAL A 371 -55.37 1.82 -0.64
N PRO A 372 -55.85 1.23 -1.74
CA PRO A 372 -56.69 0.04 -1.66
C PRO A 372 -55.91 -1.16 -1.10
N PRO A 373 -56.58 -2.10 -0.39
CA PRO A 373 -55.93 -3.28 0.22
C PRO A 373 -55.22 -4.20 -0.79
N SER A 374 -55.48 -4.04 -2.10
CA SER A 374 -54.74 -4.67 -3.19
C SER A 374 -53.28 -4.20 -3.27
N VAL A 375 -53.00 -2.91 -3.02
CA VAL A 375 -51.65 -2.33 -3.07
C VAL A 375 -50.79 -2.84 -1.92
N CYS A 376 -51.38 -3.05 -0.73
CA CYS A 376 -50.69 -3.65 0.41
C CYS A 376 -50.31 -5.12 0.15
N ARG A 377 -51.17 -5.90 -0.55
CA ARG A 377 -50.84 -7.27 -0.98
C ARG A 377 -49.70 -7.28 -2.01
N ILE A 378 -49.72 -6.37 -2.98
CA ILE A 378 -48.64 -6.23 -3.97
C ILE A 378 -47.32 -5.86 -3.30
N ARG A 379 -47.32 -4.87 -2.38
CA ARG A 379 -46.14 -4.46 -1.62
C ARG A 379 -45.53 -5.63 -0.83
N ARG A 380 -46.37 -6.43 -0.17
CA ARG A 380 -45.93 -7.62 0.59
C ARG A 380 -45.36 -8.71 -0.33
N ALA A 381 -45.98 -8.95 -1.49
CA ALA A 381 -45.47 -9.88 -2.49
C ALA A 381 -44.11 -9.42 -3.07
N CYS A 382 -43.97 -8.14 -3.41
CA CYS A 382 -42.70 -7.55 -3.86
C CYS A 382 -41.61 -7.65 -2.79
N HIS A 383 -41.95 -7.42 -1.51
CA HIS A 383 -41.02 -7.58 -0.39
C HIS A 383 -40.49 -9.03 -0.30
N THR A 384 -41.38 -10.02 -0.33
CA THR A 384 -40.99 -11.44 -0.32
C THR A 384 -40.12 -11.82 -1.52
N LEU A 385 -40.41 -11.27 -2.71
CA LEU A 385 -39.64 -11.52 -3.92
C LEU A 385 -38.23 -10.92 -3.84
N ILE A 386 -38.09 -9.66 -3.41
CA ILE A 386 -36.80 -8.95 -3.38
C ILE A 386 -35.82 -9.58 -2.38
N HIS A 387 -36.31 -10.05 -1.23
CA HIS A 387 -35.48 -10.69 -0.20
C HIS A 387 -35.22 -12.18 -0.48
N HIS A 388 -35.80 -12.75 -1.55
CA HIS A 388 -35.56 -14.14 -1.90
C HIS A 388 -34.12 -14.35 -2.41
N HIS A 389 -33.46 -15.41 -1.92
CA HIS A 389 -32.07 -15.72 -2.30
C HIS A 389 -31.90 -15.95 -3.81
N ILE A 390 -32.88 -16.59 -4.47
CA ILE A 390 -32.85 -16.81 -5.93
C ILE A 390 -32.88 -15.48 -6.67
N PHE A 391 -33.75 -14.53 -6.27
CA PHE A 391 -33.83 -13.23 -6.92
C PHE A 391 -32.51 -12.46 -6.77
N THR A 392 -31.90 -12.52 -5.58
CA THR A 392 -30.61 -11.88 -5.32
C THR A 392 -29.48 -12.46 -6.17
N ASN A 393 -29.38 -13.80 -6.26
CA ASN A 393 -28.36 -14.47 -7.08
C ASN A 393 -28.58 -14.26 -8.58
N LEU A 394 -29.83 -14.20 -9.03
CA LEU A 394 -30.20 -13.99 -10.42
C LEU A 394 -29.84 -12.57 -10.88
N ILE A 395 -30.14 -11.54 -10.07
CA ILE A 395 -29.70 -10.17 -10.36
C ILE A 395 -28.18 -10.06 -10.38
N LEU A 396 -27.47 -10.73 -9.45
CA LEU A 396 -26.00 -10.76 -9.46
C LEU A 396 -25.45 -11.39 -10.75
N LEU A 397 -26.03 -12.51 -11.21
CA LEU A 397 -25.66 -13.14 -12.48
C LEU A 397 -25.86 -12.18 -13.65
N PHE A 398 -26.97 -11.43 -13.70
CA PHE A 398 -27.19 -10.43 -14.74
C PHE A 398 -26.24 -9.24 -14.66
N ILE A 399 -25.80 -8.82 -13.48
CA ILE A 399 -24.73 -7.81 -13.34
C ILE A 399 -23.43 -8.34 -13.95
N ILE A 400 -23.06 -9.60 -13.69
CA ILE A 400 -21.86 -10.23 -14.26
C ILE A 400 -21.98 -10.33 -15.78
N LEU A 401 -23.08 -10.85 -16.31
CA LEU A 401 -23.31 -10.96 -17.76
C LEU A 401 -23.33 -9.60 -18.46
N SER A 402 -23.94 -8.59 -17.85
CA SER A 402 -23.92 -7.21 -18.35
C SER A 402 -22.51 -6.61 -18.36
N SER A 403 -21.69 -6.97 -17.37
CA SER A 403 -20.27 -6.55 -17.31
C SER A 403 -19.45 -7.27 -18.39
N CYS A 404 -19.62 -8.58 -18.58
CA CYS A 404 -18.98 -9.31 -19.68
C CYS A 404 -19.35 -8.75 -21.05
N SER A 405 -20.61 -8.31 -21.22
CA SER A 405 -21.06 -7.64 -22.44
C SER A 405 -20.28 -6.35 -22.73
N LEU A 406 -19.99 -5.53 -21.71
CA LEU A 406 -19.18 -4.32 -21.86
C LEU A 406 -17.72 -4.63 -22.23
N ALA A 407 -17.14 -5.67 -21.62
CA ALA A 407 -15.76 -6.09 -21.91
C ALA A 407 -15.58 -6.68 -23.32
N ALA A 408 -16.66 -7.18 -23.94
CA ALA A 408 -16.65 -7.77 -25.27
C ALA A 408 -16.85 -6.74 -26.41
N GLU A 409 -17.07 -5.46 -26.10
CA GLU A 409 -17.31 -4.39 -27.09
C GLU A 409 -16.10 -4.22 -28.02
N ASP A 410 -16.34 -3.99 -29.32
CA ASP A 410 -15.32 -3.55 -30.29
C ASP A 410 -15.19 -2.02 -30.27
N PRO A 411 -14.08 -1.43 -29.77
CA PRO A 411 -13.92 0.01 -29.73
C PRO A 411 -13.60 0.63 -31.10
N ILE A 412 -13.16 -0.16 -32.07
CA ILE A 412 -12.71 0.33 -33.38
C ILE A 412 -13.91 0.46 -34.33
N ARG A 413 -14.65 -0.63 -34.52
CA ARG A 413 -15.76 -0.74 -35.48
C ARG A 413 -17.11 -0.59 -34.80
N ALA A 414 -17.73 0.59 -34.89
CA ALA A 414 -19.01 0.83 -34.23
C ALA A 414 -20.14 -0.07 -34.76
N HIS A 415 -20.15 -0.36 -36.07
CA HIS A 415 -21.19 -1.12 -36.76
C HIS A 415 -20.90 -2.63 -36.94
N SER A 416 -20.03 -3.21 -36.13
CA SER A 416 -19.74 -4.65 -36.21
C SER A 416 -20.94 -5.51 -35.80
N PHE A 417 -21.05 -6.72 -36.37
CA PHE A 417 -22.06 -7.71 -35.98
C PHE A 417 -22.03 -7.98 -34.47
N ARG A 418 -20.82 -8.03 -33.89
CA ARG A 418 -20.61 -8.17 -32.44
C ARG A 418 -21.25 -7.01 -31.67
N ASN A 419 -20.97 -5.76 -32.03
CA ASN A 419 -21.53 -4.60 -31.35
C ASN A 419 -23.05 -4.51 -31.50
N ASN A 420 -23.60 -4.90 -32.64
CA ASN A 420 -25.05 -4.96 -32.83
C ASN A 420 -25.72 -5.95 -31.88
N ILE A 421 -25.16 -7.17 -31.73
CA ILE A 421 -25.67 -8.17 -30.76
C ILE A 421 -25.53 -7.67 -29.32
N LEU A 422 -24.38 -7.10 -28.96
CA LEU A 422 -24.13 -6.55 -27.63
C LEU A 422 -25.10 -5.40 -27.31
N GLY A 423 -25.49 -4.60 -28.31
CA GLY A 423 -26.52 -3.57 -28.18
C GLY A 423 -27.90 -4.13 -27.81
N TYR A 424 -28.32 -5.24 -28.42
CA TYR A 424 -29.58 -5.91 -28.03
C TYR A 424 -29.52 -6.50 -26.63
N ALA A 425 -28.38 -7.08 -26.26
CA ALA A 425 -28.16 -7.57 -24.89
C ALA A 425 -28.22 -6.42 -23.87
N ASP A 426 -27.65 -5.26 -24.20
CA ASP A 426 -27.68 -4.06 -23.37
C ASP A 426 -29.12 -3.56 -23.10
N TYR A 427 -29.99 -3.61 -24.12
CA TYR A 427 -31.41 -3.31 -23.97
C TYR A 427 -32.08 -4.28 -22.98
N ALA A 428 -31.88 -5.59 -23.17
CA ALA A 428 -32.44 -6.60 -22.28
C ALA A 428 -32.00 -6.44 -20.81
N PHE A 429 -30.70 -6.23 -20.56
CA PHE A 429 -30.19 -6.02 -19.21
C PHE A 429 -30.76 -4.75 -18.57
N THR A 430 -30.82 -3.65 -19.31
CA THR A 430 -31.35 -2.37 -18.80
C THR A 430 -32.83 -2.50 -18.45
N SER A 431 -33.63 -3.22 -19.24
CA SER A 431 -35.03 -3.52 -18.91
C SER A 431 -35.17 -4.30 -17.61
N ILE A 432 -34.37 -5.36 -17.42
CA ILE A 432 -34.38 -6.17 -16.19
C ILE A 432 -34.04 -5.31 -14.97
N PHE A 433 -33.01 -4.48 -15.07
CA PHE A 433 -32.61 -3.59 -13.97
C PHE A 433 -33.63 -2.48 -13.71
N THR A 434 -34.35 -2.02 -14.73
CA THR A 434 -35.45 -1.06 -14.55
C THR A 434 -36.57 -1.70 -13.73
N VAL A 435 -36.93 -2.95 -14.03
CA VAL A 435 -37.93 -3.71 -13.25
C VAL A 435 -37.47 -3.90 -11.81
N GLU A 436 -36.19 -4.23 -11.58
CA GLU A 436 -35.61 -4.34 -10.23
C GLU A 436 -35.80 -3.05 -9.42
N ILE A 437 -35.50 -1.89 -10.02
CA ILE A 437 -35.61 -0.58 -9.35
C ILE A 437 -37.06 -0.24 -9.06
N LEU A 438 -37.98 -0.48 -10.00
CA LEU A 438 -39.40 -0.29 -9.78
C LEU A 438 -39.92 -1.15 -8.63
N LEU A 439 -39.54 -2.44 -8.58
CA LEU A 439 -39.89 -3.32 -7.46
C LEU A 439 -39.35 -2.77 -6.14
N LYS A 440 -38.09 -2.31 -6.08
CA LYS A 440 -37.51 -1.73 -4.85
C LYS A 440 -38.23 -0.45 -4.41
N MET A 441 -38.58 0.43 -5.35
CA MET A 441 -39.32 1.67 -5.07
C MET A 441 -40.72 1.40 -4.53
N THR A 442 -41.41 0.36 -5.01
CA THR A 442 -42.74 -0.04 -4.47
C THR A 442 -42.68 -0.53 -3.02
N VAL A 443 -41.55 -1.13 -2.61
CA VAL A 443 -41.35 -1.64 -1.24
C VAL A 443 -40.91 -0.54 -0.27
N HIS A 444 -39.94 0.28 -0.65
CA HIS A 444 -39.28 1.24 0.27
C HIS A 444 -39.86 2.68 0.20
N GLY A 445 -40.63 3.00 -0.84
CA GLY A 445 -41.04 4.37 -1.14
C GLY A 445 -39.91 5.22 -1.73
N ALA A 446 -40.26 6.28 -2.47
CA ALA A 446 -39.29 7.03 -3.28
C ALA A 446 -38.48 8.08 -2.49
N PHE A 447 -39.11 9.03 -1.80
CA PHE A 447 -38.43 10.24 -1.30
C PHE A 447 -38.68 10.63 0.18
N LEU A 448 -39.88 10.47 0.74
CA LEU A 448 -40.26 11.15 2.00
C LEU A 448 -40.02 10.38 3.31
N HIS A 449 -39.87 9.06 3.30
CA HIS A 449 -39.80 8.23 4.51
C HIS A 449 -38.35 8.02 5.00
N GLN A 450 -38.13 7.81 6.31
CA GLN A 450 -36.79 7.54 6.87
C GLN A 450 -36.12 6.27 6.30
N GLY A 451 -36.92 5.35 5.73
CA GLY A 451 -36.46 4.16 4.98
C GLY A 451 -36.53 4.29 3.45
N SER A 452 -36.69 5.49 2.89
CA SER A 452 -36.88 5.68 1.45
C SER A 452 -35.67 5.32 0.60
N PHE A 453 -35.97 4.84 -0.61
CA PHE A 453 -35.00 4.31 -1.57
C PHE A 453 -33.87 5.30 -1.88
N CYS A 454 -34.16 6.59 -2.09
CA CYS A 454 -33.19 7.59 -2.53
C CYS A 454 -32.26 8.15 -1.42
N ARG A 455 -32.52 7.86 -0.13
CA ARG A 455 -31.61 8.29 0.97
C ARG A 455 -30.38 7.41 1.10
N ASN A 456 -30.44 6.16 0.63
CA ASN A 456 -29.29 5.27 0.63
C ASN A 456 -28.41 5.55 -0.60
N TRP A 457 -27.17 5.98 -0.39
CA TRP A 457 -26.19 6.29 -1.44
C TRP A 457 -25.98 5.13 -2.44
N PHE A 458 -26.07 3.87 -1.99
CA PHE A 458 -25.91 2.71 -2.90
C PHE A 458 -27.14 2.49 -3.79
N ASN A 459 -28.34 2.76 -3.29
CA ASN A 459 -29.57 2.70 -4.08
C ASN A 459 -29.66 3.87 -5.07
N LEU A 460 -29.12 5.03 -4.69
CA LEU A 460 -28.96 6.18 -5.58
C LEU A 460 -27.99 5.88 -6.74
N LEU A 461 -26.89 5.16 -6.48
CA LEU A 461 -25.99 4.66 -7.53
C LEU A 461 -26.71 3.72 -8.49
N ASP A 462 -27.46 2.75 -7.97
CA ASP A 462 -28.28 1.84 -8.80
C ASP A 462 -29.26 2.62 -9.71
N LEU A 463 -29.92 3.65 -9.17
CA LEU A 463 -30.83 4.53 -9.91
C LEU A 463 -30.10 5.31 -11.01
N LEU A 464 -28.94 5.89 -10.69
CA LEU A 464 -28.13 6.66 -11.62
C LEU A 464 -27.66 5.81 -12.80
N VAL A 465 -27.21 4.58 -12.55
CA VAL A 465 -26.73 3.67 -13.61
C VAL A 465 -27.86 3.30 -14.58
N VAL A 466 -29.06 3.02 -14.06
CA VAL A 466 -30.23 2.68 -14.89
C VAL A 466 -30.73 3.90 -15.66
N SER A 467 -30.80 5.08 -15.02
CA SER A 467 -31.26 6.31 -15.67
C SER A 467 -30.33 6.75 -16.81
N VAL A 468 -29.01 6.70 -16.60
CA VAL A 468 -28.01 6.99 -17.65
C VAL A 468 -28.15 6.02 -18.83
N SER A 469 -28.37 4.72 -18.56
CA SER A 469 -28.55 3.72 -19.60
C SER A 469 -29.80 3.99 -20.45
N LEU A 470 -30.93 4.36 -19.81
CA LEU A 470 -32.17 4.74 -20.47
C LEU A 470 -32.02 6.03 -21.30
N VAL A 471 -31.43 7.08 -20.74
CA VAL A 471 -31.21 8.37 -21.44
C VAL A 471 -30.37 8.17 -22.70
N SER A 472 -29.34 7.32 -22.63
CA SER A 472 -28.51 7.01 -23.79
C SER A 472 -29.25 6.25 -24.90
N PHE A 473 -30.40 5.62 -24.64
CA PHE A 473 -31.24 5.01 -25.69
C PHE A 473 -32.16 6.02 -26.36
N PHE A 474 -32.72 6.96 -25.58
CA PHE A 474 -33.62 8.00 -26.08
C PHE A 474 -32.87 9.05 -26.93
N LEU A 475 -31.60 9.34 -26.62
CA LEU A 475 -30.75 10.25 -27.38
C LEU A 475 -30.06 9.49 -28.53
N HIS A 476 -30.80 9.18 -29.59
CA HIS A 476 -30.29 8.49 -30.79
C HIS A 476 -29.38 9.37 -31.69
N SER A 477 -29.32 10.69 -31.45
CA SER A 477 -28.50 11.60 -32.25
C SER A 477 -27.01 11.43 -31.92
N SER A 478 -26.27 10.81 -32.83
CA SER A 478 -24.83 10.53 -32.79
C SER A 478 -23.93 11.77 -32.72
N ALA A 479 -24.49 12.97 -32.93
CA ALA A 479 -23.73 14.22 -33.08
C ALA A 479 -23.33 14.94 -31.78
N ILE A 480 -23.84 14.53 -30.61
CA ILE A 480 -23.57 15.25 -29.35
C ILE A 480 -22.47 14.53 -28.55
N SER A 481 -21.34 15.21 -28.31
CA SER A 481 -20.22 14.75 -27.47
C SER A 481 -20.64 14.25 -26.08
N VAL A 482 -21.74 14.79 -25.54
CA VAL A 482 -22.37 14.37 -24.28
C VAL A 482 -22.84 12.92 -24.30
N VAL A 483 -23.32 12.40 -25.44
CA VAL A 483 -23.78 10.99 -25.55
C VAL A 483 -22.62 10.01 -25.41
N LYS A 484 -21.41 10.37 -25.86
CA LYS A 484 -20.19 9.56 -25.65
C LYS A 484 -19.88 9.43 -24.17
N ILE A 485 -19.97 10.51 -23.39
CA ILE A 485 -19.75 10.51 -21.93
C ILE A 485 -20.81 9.66 -21.21
N LEU A 486 -22.08 9.76 -21.63
CA LEU A 486 -23.16 8.94 -21.06
C LEU A 486 -22.97 7.44 -21.32
N ARG A 487 -22.36 7.06 -22.47
CA ARG A 487 -21.99 5.67 -22.75
C ARG A 487 -20.86 5.18 -21.84
N VAL A 488 -19.87 6.04 -21.53
CA VAL A 488 -18.78 5.71 -20.58
C VAL A 488 -19.32 5.45 -19.17
N LEU A 489 -20.31 6.21 -18.71
CA LEU A 489 -20.91 6.01 -17.39
C LEU A 489 -21.62 4.65 -17.21
N ARG A 490 -21.89 3.90 -18.28
CA ARG A 490 -22.39 2.51 -18.20
C ARG A 490 -21.38 1.56 -17.58
N VAL A 491 -20.10 1.93 -17.53
CA VAL A 491 -19.04 1.19 -16.82
C VAL A 491 -19.25 1.11 -15.31
N LEU A 492 -20.16 1.91 -14.74
CA LEU A 492 -20.47 1.89 -13.31
C LEU A 492 -21.35 0.68 -12.90
N ARG A 493 -21.84 -0.12 -13.85
CA ARG A 493 -22.67 -1.33 -13.58
C ARG A 493 -22.06 -2.36 -12.63
N PRO A 494 -20.76 -2.70 -12.71
CA PRO A 494 -20.12 -3.62 -11.77
C PRO A 494 -20.12 -3.10 -10.33
N LEU A 495 -20.14 -1.78 -10.10
CA LEU A 495 -20.20 -1.20 -8.74
C LEU A 495 -21.48 -1.60 -7.99
N ARG A 496 -22.54 -1.98 -8.72
CA ARG A 496 -23.78 -2.49 -8.13
C ARG A 496 -23.57 -3.80 -7.36
N ALA A 497 -22.53 -4.57 -7.70
CA ALA A 497 -22.16 -5.77 -6.95
C ALA A 497 -21.69 -5.46 -5.52
N ILE A 498 -21.14 -4.26 -5.26
CA ILE A 498 -20.70 -3.82 -3.92
C ILE A 498 -21.88 -3.82 -2.93
N ASN A 499 -23.04 -3.35 -3.37
CA ASN A 499 -24.24 -3.31 -2.53
C ASN A 499 -24.81 -4.72 -2.24
N ARG A 500 -24.48 -5.71 -3.08
CA ARG A 500 -24.98 -7.09 -2.97
C ARG A 500 -24.05 -7.98 -2.15
N ALA A 501 -22.73 -7.77 -2.24
CA ALA A 501 -21.74 -8.51 -1.47
C ALA A 501 -21.42 -7.80 -0.14
N LYS A 502 -21.94 -8.33 0.98
CA LYS A 502 -21.71 -7.78 2.33
C LYS A 502 -20.22 -7.62 2.66
N GLY A 503 -19.38 -8.58 2.24
CA GLY A 503 -17.92 -8.51 2.42
C GLY A 503 -17.27 -7.36 1.66
N LEU A 504 -17.65 -7.14 0.39
CA LEU A 504 -17.10 -6.06 -0.43
C LEU A 504 -17.51 -4.68 0.12
N LYS A 505 -18.74 -4.55 0.64
CA LYS A 505 -19.20 -3.33 1.31
C LYS A 505 -18.34 -2.99 2.52
N HIS A 506 -18.00 -3.98 3.35
CA HIS A 506 -17.13 -3.78 4.51
C HIS A 506 -15.73 -3.32 4.09
N VAL A 507 -15.13 -3.96 3.06
CA VAL A 507 -13.82 -3.55 2.55
C VAL A 507 -13.81 -2.11 2.04
N VAL A 508 -14.83 -1.71 1.26
CA VAL A 508 -14.95 -0.33 0.76
C VAL A 508 -15.10 0.67 1.91
N GLN A 509 -15.82 0.32 2.98
CA GLN A 509 -15.93 1.16 4.18
C GLN A 509 -14.59 1.32 4.88
N CYS A 510 -13.82 0.24 5.07
CA CYS A 510 -12.46 0.30 5.61
C CYS A 510 -11.56 1.24 4.78
N VAL A 511 -11.65 1.15 3.45
CA VAL A 511 -10.95 2.06 2.53
C VAL A 511 -11.32 3.54 2.78
N PHE A 512 -12.60 3.87 2.94
CA PHE A 512 -13.01 5.25 3.22
C PHE A 512 -12.52 5.77 4.58
N VAL A 513 -12.54 4.92 5.60
CA VAL A 513 -11.97 5.26 6.92
C VAL A 513 -10.48 5.55 6.79
N ALA A 514 -9.74 4.71 6.07
CA ALA A 514 -8.32 4.90 5.79
C ALA A 514 -8.00 6.19 5.03
N ILE A 515 -8.79 6.54 4.00
CA ILE A 515 -8.57 7.79 3.24
C ILE A 515 -8.72 9.02 4.15
N ARG A 516 -9.73 9.03 5.04
CA ARG A 516 -9.97 10.16 5.95
C ARG A 516 -8.83 10.35 6.94
N THR A 517 -8.24 9.27 7.43
CA THR A 517 -7.16 9.32 8.43
C THR A 517 -5.82 9.73 7.81
N ILE A 518 -5.49 9.22 6.61
CA ILE A 518 -4.26 9.57 5.88
C ILE A 518 -4.36 10.96 5.23
N GLY A 519 -5.57 11.49 5.01
CA GLY A 519 -5.81 12.77 4.33
C GLY A 519 -4.91 13.92 4.79
N ASN A 520 -4.63 14.04 6.09
CA ASN A 520 -3.71 15.05 6.61
C ASN A 520 -2.28 14.88 6.06
N ILE A 521 -1.73 13.65 6.07
CA ILE A 521 -0.38 13.35 5.57
C ILE A 521 -0.31 13.51 4.05
N MET A 522 -1.37 13.12 3.33
CA MET A 522 -1.47 13.36 1.88
C MET A 522 -1.41 14.84 1.56
N ILE A 523 -2.10 15.69 2.32
CA ILE A 523 -2.05 17.15 2.09
C ILE A 523 -0.65 17.70 2.34
N VAL A 524 0.05 17.24 3.38
CA VAL A 524 1.44 17.65 3.63
C VAL A 524 2.35 17.26 2.46
N THR A 525 2.20 16.03 1.96
CA THR A 525 2.99 15.52 0.83
C THR A 525 2.70 16.31 -0.44
N THR A 526 1.43 16.60 -0.74
CA THR A 526 1.03 17.45 -1.87
C THR A 526 1.56 18.87 -1.74
N LEU A 527 1.55 19.46 -0.52
CA LEU A 527 2.12 20.78 -0.27
C LEU A 527 3.63 20.78 -0.54
N LEU A 528 4.34 19.74 -0.12
CA LEU A 528 5.78 19.61 -0.35
C LEU A 528 6.08 19.41 -1.85
N GLN A 529 5.33 18.56 -2.54
CA GLN A 529 5.42 18.40 -3.99
C GLN A 529 5.17 19.72 -4.71
N PHE A 530 4.18 20.50 -4.28
CA PHE A 530 3.92 21.83 -4.80
C PHE A 530 5.12 22.78 -4.60
N MET A 531 5.76 22.76 -3.42
CA MET A 531 6.96 23.57 -3.18
C MET A 531 8.11 23.19 -4.12
N PHE A 532 8.40 21.90 -4.28
CA PHE A 532 9.41 21.42 -5.23
C PHE A 532 9.05 21.75 -6.67
N ALA A 533 7.77 21.68 -7.05
CA ALA A 533 7.30 22.08 -8.37
C ALA A 533 7.55 23.57 -8.63
N CYS A 534 7.25 24.44 -7.67
CA CYS A 534 7.55 25.88 -7.78
C CYS A 534 9.07 26.13 -7.91
N ILE A 535 9.91 25.43 -7.13
CA ILE A 535 11.38 25.51 -7.27
C ILE A 535 11.80 25.06 -8.68
N GLY A 536 11.23 23.95 -9.18
CA GLY A 536 11.50 23.44 -10.53
C GLY A 536 11.12 24.44 -11.62
N VAL A 537 9.95 25.10 -11.52
CA VAL A 537 9.55 26.15 -12.47
C VAL A 537 10.55 27.32 -12.46
N GLN A 538 11.02 27.74 -11.28
CA GLN A 538 12.02 28.82 -11.20
C GLN A 538 13.36 28.45 -11.84
N LEU A 539 13.78 27.19 -11.72
CA LEU A 539 15.06 26.72 -12.24
C LEU A 539 15.00 26.42 -13.75
N PHE A 540 13.89 25.86 -14.24
CA PHE A 540 13.83 25.18 -15.54
C PHE A 540 12.84 25.79 -16.55
N LYS A 541 12.03 26.80 -16.21
CA LYS A 541 11.08 27.40 -17.15
C LYS A 541 11.77 27.82 -18.45
N GLY A 542 11.23 27.38 -19.58
CA GLY A 542 11.73 27.76 -20.92
C GLY A 542 13.06 27.15 -21.36
N LYS A 543 13.62 26.17 -20.63
CA LYS A 543 14.97 25.61 -20.89
C LYS A 543 14.98 24.18 -21.45
N PHE A 544 13.84 23.49 -21.50
CA PHE A 544 13.74 22.12 -22.04
C PHE A 544 13.43 22.07 -23.54
N TYR A 545 13.65 23.17 -24.28
CA TYR A 545 13.48 23.15 -25.73
C TYR A 545 14.71 22.50 -26.36
N ARG A 546 14.49 21.58 -27.30
CA ARG A 546 15.54 20.99 -28.12
C ARG A 546 15.13 20.94 -29.58
N CYS A 547 16.11 20.96 -30.46
CA CYS A 547 15.89 20.76 -31.89
C CYS A 547 16.16 19.31 -32.27
N THR A 548 15.56 18.85 -33.37
CA THR A 548 15.82 17.51 -33.91
C THR A 548 17.26 17.35 -34.40
N ASP A 549 17.90 18.46 -34.74
CA ASP A 549 19.30 18.55 -35.11
C ASP A 549 20.04 19.22 -33.94
N GLU A 550 20.93 18.45 -33.29
CA GLU A 550 21.67 18.88 -32.09
C GLU A 550 22.66 20.02 -32.37
N ALA A 551 23.05 20.22 -33.63
CA ALA A 551 23.93 21.33 -34.01
C ALA A 551 23.24 22.70 -33.90
N LYS A 552 21.91 22.73 -33.77
CA LYS A 552 21.11 23.95 -33.73
C LYS A 552 20.58 24.20 -32.33
N SER A 553 20.87 25.39 -31.81
CA SER A 553 20.55 25.74 -30.43
C SER A 553 19.44 26.79 -30.30
N THR A 554 19.06 27.50 -31.36
CA THR A 554 18.00 28.52 -31.27
C THR A 554 16.75 28.17 -32.10
N PRO A 555 15.54 28.57 -31.66
CA PRO A 555 14.29 28.34 -32.38
C PRO A 555 14.28 28.88 -33.82
N GLU A 556 15.06 29.92 -34.10
CA GLU A 556 15.19 30.50 -35.45
C GLU A 556 15.99 29.59 -36.38
N GLN A 557 17.12 29.05 -35.92
CA GLN A 557 17.96 28.12 -36.68
C GLN A 557 17.21 26.83 -37.03
N CYS A 558 16.27 26.42 -36.18
CA CYS A 558 15.52 25.17 -36.34
C CYS A 558 14.36 25.26 -37.35
N LYS A 559 14.07 26.45 -37.90
CA LYS A 559 13.00 26.65 -38.90
C LYS A 559 13.40 26.35 -40.35
N ASP A 560 14.70 26.30 -40.66
CA ASP A 560 15.20 26.33 -42.05
C ASP A 560 15.22 24.98 -42.83
N LEU A 561 14.82 23.86 -42.22
CA LEU A 561 14.75 22.56 -42.92
C LEU A 561 13.34 22.29 -43.49
N ARG A 562 12.92 23.07 -44.49
CA ARG A 562 11.81 22.68 -45.40
C ARG A 562 12.35 21.74 -46.49
N GLY A 563 12.49 20.45 -46.17
CA GLY A 563 12.94 19.45 -47.15
C GLY A 563 12.55 18.00 -46.85
N VAL A 564 12.20 17.68 -45.61
CA VAL A 564 11.59 16.38 -45.27
C VAL A 564 10.20 16.68 -44.74
N GLN A 565 9.18 16.16 -45.42
CA GLN A 565 7.77 16.31 -45.07
C GLN A 565 7.45 15.48 -43.82
N GLY A 566 8.04 15.86 -42.69
CA GLY A 566 7.70 15.44 -41.34
C GLY A 566 7.00 16.61 -40.65
N ARG A 567 5.73 16.38 -40.31
CA ARG A 567 4.78 17.24 -39.57
C ARG A 567 5.43 18.37 -38.75
N ARG A 568 4.84 19.58 -38.83
CA ARG A 568 4.88 20.57 -37.73
C ARG A 568 4.50 19.83 -36.44
N ARG A 569 5.49 19.38 -35.68
CA ARG A 569 5.34 19.18 -34.24
C ARG A 569 5.52 20.57 -33.68
N ASP A 570 4.42 21.16 -33.20
CA ASP A 570 4.50 22.41 -32.46
C ASP A 570 5.59 22.26 -31.40
N SER A 571 6.52 23.21 -31.38
CA SER A 571 7.64 23.26 -30.43
C SER A 571 7.16 23.32 -28.97
N SER A 572 5.86 23.51 -28.73
CA SER A 572 5.20 23.49 -27.43
C SER A 572 4.77 22.08 -26.95
N ASP A 573 4.57 21.13 -27.86
CA ASP A 573 4.00 19.80 -27.54
C ASP A 573 5.06 18.69 -27.38
N GLY A 574 6.34 19.00 -27.63
CA GLY A 574 7.46 18.14 -27.26
C GLY A 574 7.84 18.20 -25.76
N GLN A 575 7.12 19.00 -24.97
CA GLN A 575 7.59 19.50 -23.68
C GLN A 575 7.09 18.72 -22.46
N ARG A 576 6.69 17.46 -22.65
CA ARG A 576 6.26 16.57 -21.58
C ARG A 576 6.90 15.18 -21.68
N ALA A 577 8.18 15.09 -22.02
CA ALA A 577 8.91 13.82 -22.03
C ALA A 577 9.61 13.56 -20.67
N ASP A 578 9.20 12.46 -20.03
CA ASP A 578 9.99 11.44 -19.31
C ASP A 578 10.58 11.74 -17.92
N LEU A 579 9.81 11.41 -16.88
CA LEU A 579 9.90 12.02 -15.56
C LEU A 579 10.61 11.17 -14.48
N ALA A 580 11.91 10.99 -14.61
CA ALA A 580 12.86 11.06 -13.48
C ALA A 580 14.30 11.05 -13.99
N GLU A 581 14.72 9.98 -14.66
CA GLU A 581 16.09 9.83 -15.18
C GLU A 581 16.34 10.65 -16.45
N HIS A 582 15.41 10.59 -17.41
CA HIS A 582 15.46 11.37 -18.63
C HIS A 582 15.29 12.87 -18.35
N VAL A 583 14.33 13.26 -17.49
CA VAL A 583 14.20 14.64 -17.01
C VAL A 583 15.44 15.10 -16.27
N GLN A 584 16.01 14.31 -15.34
CA GLN A 584 17.24 14.71 -14.65
C GLN A 584 18.35 14.99 -15.66
N THR A 585 18.52 14.12 -16.64
CA THR A 585 19.53 14.27 -17.69
C THR A 585 19.28 15.52 -18.57
N GLU A 586 18.06 15.74 -19.01
CA GLU A 586 17.65 16.94 -19.77
C GLU A 586 17.80 18.22 -18.91
N THR A 587 17.66 18.13 -17.58
CA THR A 587 17.87 19.27 -16.67
C THR A 587 19.35 19.60 -16.44
N ILE A 588 20.22 18.59 -16.45
CA ILE A 588 21.67 18.79 -16.37
C ILE A 588 22.16 19.54 -17.61
N ASP A 589 21.55 19.27 -18.76
CA ASP A 589 21.89 19.94 -20.01
C ASP A 589 21.23 21.31 -20.19
N ALA A 590 20.29 21.66 -19.32
CA ALA A 590 19.50 22.88 -19.46
C ALA A 590 20.39 24.13 -19.42
N ASN A 591 20.43 24.85 -20.53
CA ASN A 591 21.25 26.04 -20.71
C ASN A 591 20.48 27.33 -20.34
N GLY A 592 20.12 28.14 -21.33
CA GLY A 592 19.38 29.39 -21.21
C GLY A 592 17.95 29.25 -21.71
N GLU A 593 17.12 30.26 -21.42
CA GLU A 593 15.78 30.33 -21.98
C GLU A 593 15.86 30.38 -23.52
N ASN A 594 14.97 29.66 -24.22
CA ASN A 594 14.99 29.55 -25.69
C ASN A 594 16.29 29.02 -26.30
N SER A 595 17.13 28.35 -25.52
CA SER A 595 18.37 27.77 -26.00
C SER A 595 18.31 26.25 -25.86
N GLY A 596 18.89 25.55 -26.84
CA GLY A 596 19.03 24.10 -26.83
C GLY A 596 19.92 23.60 -25.70
N PRO A 597 19.85 22.29 -25.40
CA PRO A 597 20.66 21.66 -24.36
C PRO A 597 22.16 21.74 -24.68
N ILE A 598 22.99 21.87 -23.64
CA ILE A 598 24.44 21.72 -23.72
C ILE A 598 24.82 20.53 -22.84
N TYR A 599 25.48 19.54 -23.42
CA TYR A 599 25.87 18.31 -22.72
C TYR A 599 26.65 18.59 -21.43
N ASN A 600 26.17 18.06 -20.30
CA ASN A 600 26.80 18.15 -18.98
C ASN A 600 27.08 19.59 -18.49
N TYR A 601 26.21 20.55 -18.83
CA TYR A 601 26.42 21.96 -18.48
C TYR A 601 26.32 22.24 -16.97
N ARG A 602 25.33 21.66 -16.27
CA ARG A 602 25.06 21.91 -14.84
C ARG A 602 24.79 20.62 -14.08
N VAL A 603 25.83 19.82 -13.87
CA VAL A 603 25.74 18.55 -13.15
C VAL A 603 25.28 18.74 -11.69
N GLU A 604 25.52 19.91 -11.09
CA GLU A 604 25.13 20.22 -9.71
C GLU A 604 23.61 20.17 -9.49
N ILE A 605 22.83 20.35 -10.56
CA ILE A 605 21.36 20.29 -10.52
C ILE A 605 20.86 18.89 -10.12
N SER A 606 21.66 17.84 -10.34
CA SER A 606 21.33 16.47 -9.91
C SER A 606 21.03 16.38 -8.40
N ILE A 607 21.64 17.26 -7.59
CA ILE A 607 21.38 17.35 -6.14
C ILE A 607 19.91 17.65 -5.86
N PHE A 608 19.25 18.48 -6.68
CA PHE A 608 17.83 18.79 -6.55
C PHE A 608 16.97 17.52 -6.66
N PHE A 609 17.25 16.66 -7.64
CA PHE A 609 16.51 15.41 -7.84
C PHE A 609 16.79 14.40 -6.74
N ILE A 610 18.05 14.22 -6.33
CA ILE A 610 18.39 13.32 -5.21
C ILE A 610 17.68 13.76 -3.92
N VAL A 611 17.72 15.06 -3.60
CA VAL A 611 17.06 15.61 -2.41
C VAL A 611 15.54 15.45 -2.51
N TYR A 612 14.95 15.72 -3.67
CA TYR A 612 13.53 15.50 -3.92
C TYR A 612 13.12 14.03 -3.71
N ILE A 613 13.86 13.10 -4.31
CA ILE A 613 13.59 11.66 -4.20
C ILE A 613 13.70 11.19 -2.76
N ILE A 614 14.78 11.55 -2.04
CA ILE A 614 14.97 11.15 -0.64
C ILE A 614 13.84 11.70 0.25
N ILE A 615 13.49 12.98 0.09
CA ILE A 615 12.45 13.62 0.89
C ILE A 615 11.07 13.01 0.58
N ILE A 616 10.69 12.90 -0.70
CA ILE A 616 9.40 12.31 -1.06
C ILE A 616 9.32 10.84 -0.66
N ALA A 617 10.38 10.06 -0.85
CA ALA A 617 10.44 8.68 -0.38
C ALA A 617 10.23 8.62 1.13
N PHE A 618 10.91 9.47 1.92
CA PHE A 618 10.73 9.54 3.37
C PHE A 618 9.28 9.83 3.78
N PHE A 619 8.61 10.79 3.12
CA PHE A 619 7.20 11.08 3.38
C PHE A 619 6.26 9.94 2.96
N MET A 620 6.51 9.29 1.82
CA MET A 620 5.76 8.11 1.38
C MET A 620 5.89 6.96 2.37
N MET A 621 7.08 6.77 2.96
CA MET A 621 7.28 5.80 4.03
C MET A 621 6.44 6.15 5.26
N ASN A 622 6.39 7.40 5.69
CA ASN A 622 5.56 7.81 6.82
C ASN A 622 4.05 7.66 6.55
N ILE A 623 3.59 7.87 5.31
CA ILE A 623 2.21 7.56 4.89
C ILE A 623 1.93 6.07 5.10
N PHE A 624 2.81 5.21 4.60
CA PHE A 624 2.67 3.77 4.70
C PHE A 624 2.64 3.31 6.17
N VAL A 625 3.58 3.78 6.98
CA VAL A 625 3.69 3.45 8.40
C VAL A 625 2.46 3.92 9.16
N GLY A 626 2.04 5.18 8.96
CA GLY A 626 0.83 5.71 9.57
C GLY A 626 -0.40 4.86 9.26
N PHE A 627 -0.53 4.41 8.02
CA PHE A 627 -1.62 3.53 7.62
C PHE A 627 -1.56 2.13 8.27
N VAL A 628 -0.38 1.50 8.33
CA VAL A 628 -0.18 0.23 9.07
C VAL A 628 -0.60 0.37 10.52
N ILE A 629 -0.21 1.45 11.19
CA ILE A 629 -0.52 1.71 12.60
C ILE A 629 -2.02 1.85 12.82
N ILE A 630 -2.71 2.63 11.97
CA ILE A 630 -4.16 2.82 12.09
C ILE A 630 -4.89 1.50 11.90
N THR A 631 -4.51 0.73 10.87
CA THR A 631 -5.10 -0.59 10.61
C THR A 631 -4.81 -1.54 11.78
N PHE A 632 -3.60 -1.50 12.34
CA PHE A 632 -3.22 -2.27 13.52
C PHE A 632 -4.08 -1.95 14.73
N ARG A 633 -4.38 -0.67 14.99
CA ARG A 633 -5.24 -0.27 16.10
C ARG A 633 -6.70 -0.66 15.88
N GLU A 634 -7.23 -0.40 14.69
CA GLU A 634 -8.64 -0.66 14.38
C GLU A 634 -8.96 -2.16 14.39
N GLN A 635 -8.09 -2.99 13.79
CA GLN A 635 -8.31 -4.43 13.70
C GLN A 635 -7.73 -5.19 14.90
N GLY A 636 -6.56 -4.78 15.41
CA GLY A 636 -5.83 -5.49 16.45
C GLY A 636 -6.32 -5.21 17.87
N GLU A 637 -6.58 -3.96 18.27
CA GLU A 637 -6.90 -3.64 19.67
C GLU A 637 -8.39 -3.79 20.00
N GLN A 638 -9.28 -3.58 19.04
CA GLN A 638 -10.74 -3.67 19.27
C GLN A 638 -11.21 -5.09 19.54
N GLU A 639 -10.58 -6.11 18.96
CA GLU A 639 -10.96 -7.51 19.15
C GLU A 639 -10.64 -8.03 20.57
N TYR A 640 -9.71 -7.39 21.29
CA TYR A 640 -9.21 -7.84 22.60
C TYR A 640 -9.49 -6.89 23.76
N LYS A 641 -10.13 -5.73 23.54
CA LYS A 641 -10.60 -4.88 24.64
C LYS A 641 -11.49 -5.70 25.58
N ASN A 642 -11.04 -5.86 26.82
CA ASN A 642 -11.73 -6.53 27.93
C ASN A 642 -11.76 -8.07 27.91
N CYS A 643 -10.79 -8.74 27.29
CA CYS A 643 -10.63 -10.20 27.40
C CYS A 643 -9.66 -10.59 28.54
N GLU A 644 -10.04 -11.56 29.38
CA GLU A 644 -9.24 -12.04 30.54
C GLU A 644 -8.07 -12.98 30.15
N LEU A 645 -8.07 -13.50 28.93
CA LEU A 645 -7.00 -14.33 28.37
C LEU A 645 -6.26 -13.55 27.28
N ASP A 646 -4.93 -13.59 27.31
CA ASP A 646 -4.08 -13.05 26.24
C ASP A 646 -4.26 -13.85 24.93
N LYS A 647 -3.95 -13.23 23.79
CA LYS A 647 -4.10 -13.82 22.44
C LYS A 647 -3.34 -15.13 22.31
N ASN A 648 -2.09 -15.21 22.81
CA ASN A 648 -1.29 -16.43 22.80
C ASN A 648 -1.92 -17.55 23.66
N GLN A 649 -2.44 -17.19 24.83
CA GLN A 649 -3.15 -18.14 25.71
C GLN A 649 -4.42 -18.66 25.02
N ARG A 650 -5.19 -17.77 24.40
CA ARG A 650 -6.42 -18.13 23.68
C ARG A 650 -6.15 -19.08 22.51
N GLN A 651 -5.13 -18.83 21.69
CA GLN A 651 -4.76 -19.70 20.57
C GLN A 651 -4.31 -21.09 21.05
N CYS A 652 -3.48 -21.17 22.10
CA CYS A 652 -3.01 -22.45 22.62
C CYS A 652 -4.14 -23.24 23.29
N VAL A 653 -5.02 -22.57 24.03
CA VAL A 653 -6.21 -23.19 24.63
C VAL A 653 -7.17 -23.67 23.56
N GLU A 654 -7.45 -22.85 22.54
CA GLU A 654 -8.31 -23.24 21.41
C GLU A 654 -7.76 -24.48 20.70
N TYR A 655 -6.46 -24.49 20.44
CA TYR A 655 -5.80 -25.62 19.84
C TYR A 655 -5.93 -26.86 20.72
N ALA A 656 -5.59 -26.76 22.02
CA ALA A 656 -5.66 -27.89 22.95
C ALA A 656 -7.08 -28.47 23.05
N LEU A 657 -8.10 -27.61 23.02
CA LEU A 657 -9.51 -28.03 23.08
C LEU A 657 -10.02 -28.64 21.76
N LYS A 658 -9.49 -28.23 20.61
CA LYS A 658 -9.93 -28.73 19.28
C LYS A 658 -9.06 -29.85 18.72
N ALA A 659 -7.86 -30.03 19.26
CA ALA A 659 -6.92 -31.02 18.79
C ALA A 659 -7.51 -32.43 18.88
N GLN A 660 -7.15 -33.27 17.91
CA GLN A 660 -7.51 -34.68 17.91
C GLN A 660 -6.25 -35.53 17.72
N PRO A 661 -6.21 -36.74 18.30
CA PRO A 661 -5.09 -37.65 18.13
C PRO A 661 -4.91 -38.00 16.66
N LEU A 662 -3.66 -37.97 16.19
CA LEU A 662 -3.32 -38.34 14.81
C LEU A 662 -3.30 -39.85 14.69
N LYS A 663 -4.05 -40.40 13.73
CA LYS A 663 -4.05 -41.83 13.43
C LYS A 663 -2.89 -42.16 12.50
N LEU A 664 -1.95 -42.99 12.96
CA LEU A 664 -0.89 -43.52 12.10
C LEU A 664 -1.37 -44.76 11.35
N TYR A 665 -1.15 -44.78 10.04
CA TYR A 665 -1.38 -45.99 9.26
C TYR A 665 -0.20 -46.94 9.42
N ILE A 666 -0.43 -48.07 10.11
CA ILE A 666 0.53 -49.18 10.21
C ILE A 666 -0.08 -50.41 9.52
N PRO A 667 0.56 -50.96 8.47
CA PRO A 667 0.03 -52.13 7.79
C PRO A 667 0.19 -53.40 8.65
N LYS A 668 -0.82 -54.28 8.62
CA LYS A 668 -0.83 -55.55 9.37
C LYS A 668 -0.05 -56.67 8.67
N ASN A 669 0.03 -56.63 7.35
CA ASN A 669 0.68 -57.67 6.56
C ASN A 669 2.22 -57.53 6.64
N PRO A 670 2.98 -58.61 6.89
CA PRO A 670 4.43 -58.53 7.10
C PRO A 670 5.20 -58.05 5.86
N VAL A 671 4.78 -58.45 4.66
CA VAL A 671 5.37 -57.98 3.40
C VAL A 671 5.10 -56.49 3.20
N GLN A 672 3.86 -56.06 3.44
CA GLN A 672 3.47 -54.66 3.34
C GLN A 672 4.19 -53.79 4.38
N TYR A 673 4.41 -54.32 5.59
CA TYR A 673 5.17 -53.67 6.65
C TYR A 673 6.64 -53.48 6.29
N LYS A 674 7.28 -54.44 5.60
CA LYS A 674 8.64 -54.24 5.07
C LYS A 674 8.71 -53.04 4.12
N PHE A 675 7.79 -52.94 3.16
CA PHE A 675 7.74 -51.78 2.26
C PHE A 675 7.45 -50.48 3.00
N TRP A 676 6.50 -50.49 3.93
CA TRP A 676 6.18 -49.35 4.79
C TRP A 676 7.38 -48.88 5.63
N SER A 677 8.15 -49.81 6.18
CA SER A 677 9.37 -49.52 6.92
C SER A 677 10.47 -48.91 6.03
N ILE A 678 10.57 -49.32 4.77
CA ILE A 678 11.54 -48.76 3.82
C ILE A 678 11.16 -47.32 3.46
N ILE A 679 9.91 -47.07 3.07
CA ILE A 679 9.47 -45.72 2.64
C ILE A 679 9.52 -44.69 3.78
N ASN A 680 9.34 -45.13 5.03
CA ASN A 680 9.37 -44.27 6.21
C ASN A 680 10.78 -44.14 6.82
N SER A 681 11.80 -44.75 6.20
CA SER A 681 13.19 -44.64 6.67
C SER A 681 13.83 -43.33 6.22
N THR A 682 14.66 -42.74 7.09
CA THR A 682 15.41 -41.51 6.78
C THR A 682 16.34 -41.69 5.57
N GLY A 683 16.92 -42.88 5.40
CA GLY A 683 17.75 -43.20 4.25
C GLY A 683 17.02 -43.09 2.92
N PHE A 684 15.79 -43.63 2.82
CA PHE A 684 14.96 -43.51 1.63
C PHE A 684 14.64 -42.04 1.30
N GLU A 685 14.35 -41.23 2.33
CA GLU A 685 14.10 -39.81 2.14
C GLU A 685 15.29 -39.04 1.57
N TYR A 686 16.51 -39.31 2.07
CA TYR A 686 17.73 -38.69 1.56
C TYR A 686 18.05 -39.14 0.13
N VAL A 687 17.84 -40.42 -0.21
CA VAL A 687 18.01 -40.92 -1.59
C VAL A 687 17.08 -40.16 -2.53
N MET A 688 15.79 -40.05 -2.20
CA MET A 688 14.84 -39.32 -3.03
C MET A 688 15.20 -37.83 -3.16
N PHE A 689 15.69 -37.20 -2.08
CA PHE A 689 16.14 -35.82 -2.11
C PHE A 689 17.34 -35.61 -3.06
N VAL A 690 18.36 -36.47 -2.98
CA VAL A 690 19.52 -36.41 -3.87
C VAL A 690 19.11 -36.63 -5.34
N LEU A 691 18.19 -37.56 -5.61
CA LEU A 691 17.66 -37.79 -6.96
C LEU A 691 16.96 -36.54 -7.53
N ILE A 692 16.20 -35.81 -6.71
CA ILE A 692 15.57 -34.56 -7.14
C ILE A 692 16.63 -33.49 -7.45
N LEU A 693 17.68 -33.37 -6.63
CA LEU A 693 18.78 -32.43 -6.89
C LEU A 693 19.53 -32.77 -8.19
N LEU A 694 19.88 -34.04 -8.41
CA LEU A 694 20.54 -34.48 -9.64
C LEU A 694 19.65 -34.26 -10.88
N ASN A 695 18.35 -34.52 -10.77
CA ASN A 695 17.40 -34.22 -11.84
C ASN A 695 17.34 -32.71 -12.13
N THR A 696 17.35 -31.87 -11.10
CA THR A 696 17.36 -30.42 -11.22
C THR A 696 18.61 -29.92 -11.95
N VAL A 697 19.79 -30.44 -11.59
CA VAL A 697 21.04 -30.13 -12.30
C VAL A 697 20.95 -30.57 -13.76
N THR A 698 20.44 -31.77 -14.03
CA THR A 698 20.26 -32.27 -15.41
C THR A 698 19.40 -31.34 -16.26
N LEU A 699 18.32 -30.78 -15.70
CA LEU A 699 17.49 -29.80 -16.38
C LEU A 699 18.21 -28.46 -16.60
N ALA A 700 19.12 -28.08 -15.69
CA ALA A 700 19.85 -26.80 -15.76
C ALA A 700 21.03 -26.79 -16.76
N VAL A 701 21.62 -27.94 -17.10
CA VAL A 701 22.77 -28.00 -18.04
C VAL A 701 22.33 -27.94 -19.52
N GLN A 702 21.04 -28.10 -19.81
CA GLN A 702 20.52 -28.00 -21.18
C GLN A 702 20.76 -26.61 -21.77
N HIS A 703 21.30 -26.55 -22.98
CA HIS A 703 21.64 -25.29 -23.65
C HIS A 703 21.29 -25.31 -25.14
N TYR A 704 21.15 -24.11 -25.71
CA TYR A 704 20.88 -23.92 -27.14
C TYR A 704 22.07 -24.42 -27.98
N GLU A 705 21.79 -25.01 -29.15
CA GLU A 705 22.80 -25.59 -30.06
C GLU A 705 23.70 -26.70 -29.47
N GLN A 706 23.22 -27.42 -28.45
CA GLN A 706 23.93 -28.59 -27.93
C GLN A 706 24.08 -29.72 -28.97
N SER A 707 25.18 -30.48 -28.87
CA SER A 707 25.41 -31.63 -29.75
C SER A 707 24.28 -32.66 -29.68
N LYS A 708 23.98 -33.34 -30.80
CA LYS A 708 22.92 -34.37 -30.85
C LYS A 708 23.15 -35.45 -29.79
N THR A 709 24.39 -35.91 -29.65
CA THR A 709 24.80 -36.88 -28.62
C THR A 709 24.50 -36.40 -27.20
N PHE A 710 24.71 -35.12 -26.91
CA PHE A 710 24.40 -34.56 -25.60
C PHE A 710 22.89 -34.48 -25.37
N SER A 711 22.12 -34.09 -26.39
CA SER A 711 20.65 -34.10 -26.33
C SER A 711 20.11 -35.50 -26.05
N ASP A 712 20.62 -36.51 -26.76
CA ASP A 712 20.21 -37.91 -26.57
C ASP A 712 20.52 -38.40 -25.15
N VAL A 713 21.71 -38.08 -24.62
CA VAL A 713 22.09 -38.39 -23.23
C VAL A 713 21.15 -37.71 -22.23
N MET A 714 20.79 -36.43 -22.45
CA MET A 714 19.86 -35.71 -21.59
C MET A 714 18.46 -36.34 -21.61
N ASP A 715 17.98 -36.80 -22.77
CA ASP A 715 16.68 -37.47 -22.88
C ASP A 715 16.69 -38.85 -22.19
N ILE A 716 17.77 -39.62 -22.32
CA ILE A 716 17.97 -40.87 -21.58
C ILE A 716 17.95 -40.61 -20.07
N LEU A 717 18.69 -39.61 -19.59
CA LEU A 717 18.69 -39.26 -18.16
C LEU A 717 17.29 -38.85 -17.67
N ASN A 718 16.56 -38.06 -18.45
CA ASN A 718 15.18 -37.67 -18.12
C ASN A 718 14.25 -38.88 -18.04
N MET A 719 14.41 -39.86 -18.93
CA MET A 719 13.69 -41.13 -18.88
C MET A 719 14.04 -41.94 -17.62
N VAL A 720 15.33 -42.04 -17.28
CA VAL A 720 15.82 -42.72 -16.06
C VAL A 720 15.22 -42.09 -14.81
N PHE A 721 15.26 -40.77 -14.66
CA PHE A 721 14.67 -40.08 -13.51
C PHE A 721 13.15 -40.30 -13.43
N THR A 722 12.46 -40.28 -14.58
CA THR A 722 11.02 -40.58 -14.62
C THR A 722 10.76 -42.00 -14.10
N GLY A 723 11.53 -42.98 -14.57
CA GLY A 723 11.44 -44.37 -14.09
C GLY A 723 11.69 -44.49 -12.59
N LEU A 724 12.72 -43.82 -12.04
CA LEU A 724 13.00 -43.82 -10.60
C LEU A 724 11.86 -43.23 -9.77
N PHE A 725 11.24 -42.13 -10.22
CA PHE A 725 10.07 -41.56 -9.55
C PHE A 725 8.81 -42.41 -9.71
N THR A 726 8.65 -43.12 -10.82
CA THR A 726 7.59 -44.12 -10.97
C THR A 726 7.78 -45.27 -9.99
N VAL A 727 9.02 -45.75 -9.80
CA VAL A 727 9.33 -46.79 -8.80
C VAL A 727 9.05 -46.29 -7.38
N GLU A 728 9.42 -45.06 -7.05
CA GLU A 728 9.05 -44.42 -5.78
C GLU A 728 7.53 -44.46 -5.56
N MET A 729 6.74 -44.01 -6.55
CA MET A 729 5.29 -44.02 -6.50
C MET A 729 4.73 -45.43 -6.30
N LEU A 730 5.24 -46.43 -7.03
CA LEU A 730 4.83 -47.82 -6.90
C LEU A 730 5.15 -48.38 -5.50
N LEU A 731 6.34 -48.12 -4.95
CA LEU A 731 6.70 -48.54 -3.60
C LEU A 731 5.78 -47.92 -2.54
N LYS A 732 5.45 -46.62 -2.67
CA LYS A 732 4.48 -45.94 -1.78
C LYS A 732 3.08 -46.52 -1.91
N LEU A 733 2.63 -46.83 -3.14
CA LEU A 733 1.31 -47.45 -3.38
C LEU A 733 1.22 -48.86 -2.78
N LEU A 734 2.29 -49.66 -2.90
CA LEU A 734 2.36 -51.00 -2.29
C LEU A 734 2.35 -50.92 -0.75
N ALA A 735 3.01 -49.92 -0.16
CA ALA A 735 3.05 -49.73 1.28
C ALA A 735 1.74 -49.19 1.87
N LEU A 736 1.14 -48.15 1.26
CA LEU A 736 0.01 -47.39 1.81
C LEU A 736 -1.38 -47.85 1.29
N ARG A 737 -1.42 -48.57 0.17
CA ARG A 737 -2.61 -48.81 -0.67
C ARG A 737 -3.20 -47.51 -1.25
N LEU A 738 -3.99 -47.65 -2.32
CA LEU A 738 -4.62 -46.52 -3.04
C LEU A 738 -5.32 -45.53 -2.09
N ARG A 739 -6.11 -46.04 -1.14
CA ARG A 739 -6.91 -45.17 -0.25
C ARG A 739 -6.06 -44.27 0.64
N HIS A 740 -5.00 -44.77 1.28
CA HIS A 740 -4.18 -43.92 2.17
C HIS A 740 -3.17 -43.08 1.41
N TYR A 741 -2.74 -43.53 0.22
CA TYR A 741 -1.85 -42.77 -0.64
C TYR A 741 -2.49 -41.44 -1.10
N PHE A 742 -3.74 -41.46 -1.58
CA PHE A 742 -4.44 -40.25 -2.05
C PHE A 742 -5.05 -39.38 -0.94
N VAL A 743 -4.97 -39.81 0.33
CA VAL A 743 -5.39 -38.96 1.46
C VAL A 743 -4.35 -37.86 1.73
N ASP A 744 -3.08 -38.13 1.46
CA ASP A 744 -2.03 -37.12 1.53
C ASP A 744 -1.98 -36.29 0.24
N ALA A 745 -2.11 -34.97 0.39
CA ALA A 745 -2.08 -34.03 -0.72
C ALA A 745 -0.74 -34.05 -1.47
N TRP A 746 0.37 -34.25 -0.75
CA TRP A 746 1.71 -34.29 -1.36
C TRP A 746 1.94 -35.55 -2.18
N ASN A 747 1.45 -36.69 -1.72
CA ASN A 747 1.47 -37.93 -2.50
C ASN A 747 0.55 -37.84 -3.72
N SER A 748 -0.61 -37.20 -3.59
CA SER A 748 -1.51 -36.95 -4.73
C SER A 748 -0.87 -36.05 -5.79
N PHE A 749 -0.14 -35.02 -5.37
CA PHE A 749 0.63 -34.15 -6.26
C PHE A 749 1.84 -34.87 -6.91
N ASP A 750 2.54 -35.71 -6.15
CA ASP A 750 3.62 -36.58 -6.66
C ASP A 750 3.09 -37.50 -7.77
N ALA A 751 1.93 -38.14 -7.55
CA ALA A 751 1.28 -38.97 -8.56
C ALA A 751 0.92 -38.19 -9.83
N LEU A 752 0.42 -36.96 -9.69
CA LEU A 752 0.12 -36.10 -10.85
C LEU A 752 1.39 -35.82 -11.68
N ILE A 753 2.52 -35.54 -11.03
CA ILE A 753 3.80 -35.30 -11.71
C ILE A 753 4.29 -36.55 -12.41
N VAL A 754 4.24 -37.71 -11.74
CA VAL A 754 4.70 -38.99 -12.31
C VAL A 754 3.84 -39.39 -13.49
N VAL A 755 2.51 -39.33 -13.37
CA VAL A 755 1.58 -39.65 -14.47
C VAL A 755 1.78 -38.68 -15.63
N GLY A 756 1.85 -37.37 -15.37
CA GLY A 756 2.11 -36.37 -16.42
C GLY A 756 3.45 -36.61 -17.14
N SER A 757 4.48 -37.05 -16.42
CA SER A 757 5.78 -37.38 -17.00
C SER A 757 5.79 -38.66 -17.82
N VAL A 758 5.03 -39.68 -17.42
CA VAL A 758 4.88 -40.93 -18.18
C VAL A 758 4.07 -40.68 -19.46
N VAL A 759 3.02 -39.85 -19.37
CA VAL A 759 2.24 -39.40 -20.53
C VAL A 759 3.11 -38.61 -21.50
N ASP A 760 3.99 -37.73 -21.03
CA ASP A 760 4.97 -37.01 -21.87
C ASP A 760 5.84 -37.98 -22.70
N ILE A 761 6.40 -39.02 -22.06
CA ILE A 761 7.24 -40.02 -22.73
C ILE A 761 6.44 -40.82 -23.76
N HIS A 762 5.27 -41.34 -23.40
CA HIS A 762 4.46 -42.13 -24.32
C HIS A 762 3.91 -41.30 -25.48
N LEU A 763 3.52 -40.04 -25.24
CA LEU A 763 3.11 -39.15 -26.33
C LEU A 763 4.28 -38.95 -27.30
N MET A 764 5.49 -38.67 -26.81
CA MET A 764 6.67 -38.51 -27.66
C MET A 764 6.93 -39.75 -28.52
N GLU A 765 6.90 -40.94 -27.92
CA GLU A 765 7.18 -42.21 -28.59
C GLU A 765 6.10 -42.56 -29.64
N VAL A 766 4.82 -42.37 -29.29
CA VAL A 766 3.67 -42.58 -30.19
C VAL A 766 3.73 -41.61 -31.37
N PHE A 767 3.97 -40.32 -31.14
CA PHE A 767 4.11 -39.34 -32.22
C PHE A 767 5.28 -39.67 -33.17
N SER A 768 6.40 -40.17 -32.63
CA SER A 768 7.55 -40.58 -33.44
C SER A 768 7.29 -41.86 -34.26
N SER A 769 6.48 -42.79 -33.72
CA SER A 769 6.20 -44.10 -34.34
C SER A 769 5.12 -44.05 -35.42
N PHE A 770 4.15 -43.14 -35.32
CA PHE A 770 3.05 -43.05 -36.30
C PHE A 770 3.38 -42.22 -37.56
N GLY A 771 4.58 -41.67 -37.69
CA GLY A 771 5.04 -41.00 -38.91
C GLY A 771 4.14 -39.85 -39.39
N PHE A 772 3.32 -39.27 -38.50
CA PHE A 772 2.29 -38.32 -38.85
C PHE A 772 2.92 -36.95 -39.18
N GLN A 773 3.25 -36.74 -40.46
CA GLN A 773 3.47 -35.42 -41.03
C GLN A 773 2.12 -34.70 -41.17
N SER A 774 1.53 -34.23 -40.07
CA SER A 774 0.42 -33.28 -40.14
C SER A 774 0.83 -31.95 -39.56
N GLY A 775 0.65 -30.92 -40.39
CA GLY A 775 0.94 -29.53 -40.05
C GLY A 775 0.03 -28.94 -38.98
N GLU A 776 0.32 -27.66 -38.75
CA GLU A 776 -0.32 -26.70 -37.87
C GLU A 776 0.09 -26.76 -36.38
N ASP A 777 0.63 -25.61 -35.96
CA ASP A 777 1.35 -25.34 -34.71
C ASP A 777 0.58 -25.66 -33.42
N SER A 778 -0.72 -25.95 -33.49
CA SER A 778 -1.56 -26.27 -32.33
C SER A 778 -1.19 -27.60 -31.65
N SER A 779 -0.65 -28.58 -32.39
CA SER A 779 -0.21 -29.88 -31.83
C SER A 779 1.17 -29.82 -31.16
N ARG A 780 2.00 -28.82 -31.49
CA ARG A 780 3.32 -28.60 -30.87
C ARG A 780 3.22 -27.95 -29.48
N VAL A 781 2.19 -27.13 -29.27
CA VAL A 781 1.97 -26.42 -27.99
C VAL A 781 1.62 -27.39 -26.86
N SER A 782 0.81 -28.42 -27.11
CA SER A 782 0.46 -29.44 -26.10
C SER A 782 1.65 -30.33 -25.72
N ILE A 783 2.50 -30.71 -26.68
CA ILE A 783 3.74 -31.47 -26.41
C ILE A 783 4.72 -30.64 -25.56
N THR A 784 4.82 -29.33 -25.82
CA THR A 784 5.67 -28.43 -25.03
C THR A 784 5.12 -28.24 -23.61
N PHE A 785 3.80 -28.23 -23.44
CA PHE A 785 3.16 -28.14 -22.14
C PHE A 785 3.46 -29.35 -21.24
N PHE A 786 3.42 -30.59 -21.77
CA PHE A 786 3.73 -31.78 -20.97
C PHE A 786 5.19 -31.81 -20.47
N ARG A 787 6.13 -31.18 -21.19
CA ARG A 787 7.52 -31.03 -20.72
C ARG A 787 7.62 -30.22 -19.41
N LEU A 788 6.64 -29.37 -19.08
CA LEU A 788 6.60 -28.63 -17.81
C LEU A 788 6.52 -29.56 -16.59
N PHE A 789 5.95 -30.78 -16.72
CA PHE A 789 5.92 -31.75 -15.62
C PHE A 789 7.32 -32.18 -15.16
N ARG A 790 8.34 -32.06 -16.03
CA ARG A 790 9.74 -32.29 -15.66
C ARG A 790 10.22 -31.23 -14.65
N VAL A 791 9.90 -29.95 -14.90
CA VAL A 791 10.24 -28.84 -14.00
C VAL A 791 9.41 -28.88 -12.71
N MET A 792 8.15 -29.33 -12.78
CA MET A 792 7.29 -29.48 -11.59
C MET A 792 7.87 -30.45 -10.54
N ARG A 793 8.83 -31.32 -10.90
CA ARG A 793 9.54 -32.19 -9.95
C ARG A 793 10.35 -31.38 -8.93
N LEU A 794 10.86 -30.20 -9.27
CA LEU A 794 11.58 -29.32 -8.34
C LEU A 794 10.69 -28.90 -7.17
N VAL A 795 9.37 -28.78 -7.39
CA VAL A 795 8.40 -28.43 -6.34
C VAL A 795 8.38 -29.48 -5.22
N LYS A 796 8.81 -30.73 -5.49
CA LYS A 796 8.98 -31.77 -4.44
C LYS A 796 9.97 -31.36 -3.35
N LEU A 797 10.94 -30.48 -3.64
CA LEU A 797 11.88 -29.95 -2.63
C LEU A 797 11.15 -29.17 -1.53
N LEU A 798 10.03 -28.52 -1.84
CA LEU A 798 9.22 -27.77 -0.88
C LEU A 798 8.61 -28.68 0.20
N ASN A 799 8.38 -29.95 -0.11
CA ASN A 799 7.84 -30.91 0.87
C ASN A 799 8.89 -31.32 1.94
N LYS A 800 10.18 -31.18 1.62
CA LYS A 800 11.27 -31.57 2.53
C LYS A 800 11.66 -30.45 3.52
N GLY A 801 11.48 -29.19 3.15
CA GLY A 801 11.73 -28.05 4.03
C GLY A 801 10.54 -27.74 4.93
N GLU A 802 10.53 -28.23 6.18
CA GLU A 802 9.45 -27.93 7.15
C GLU A 802 9.24 -26.43 7.36
N GLY A 803 10.32 -25.64 7.45
CA GLY A 803 10.24 -24.19 7.57
C GLY A 803 9.61 -23.50 6.35
N ILE A 804 10.06 -23.88 5.14
CA ILE A 804 9.53 -23.31 3.87
C ILE A 804 8.05 -23.68 3.70
N ARG A 805 7.68 -24.95 3.96
CA ARG A 805 6.30 -25.41 3.89
C ARG A 805 5.39 -24.66 4.85
N THR A 806 5.86 -24.46 6.08
CA THR A 806 5.10 -23.74 7.11
C THR A 806 4.92 -22.28 6.71
N LEU A 807 5.97 -21.62 6.24
CA LEU A 807 5.93 -20.23 5.75
C LEU A 807 5.00 -20.06 4.55
N LEU A 808 5.07 -20.96 3.57
CA LEU A 808 4.21 -20.94 2.39
C LEU A 808 2.74 -21.18 2.78
N TRP A 809 2.50 -22.12 3.71
CA TRP A 809 1.15 -22.39 4.21
C TRP A 809 0.55 -21.21 4.97
N THR A 810 1.32 -20.56 5.85
CA THR A 810 0.88 -19.34 6.55
C THR A 810 0.56 -18.23 5.56
N PHE A 811 1.40 -18.05 4.54
CA PHE A 811 1.15 -17.07 3.48
C PHE A 811 -0.12 -17.37 2.68
N ILE A 812 -0.31 -18.62 2.21
CA ILE A 812 -1.52 -19.02 1.49
C ILE A 812 -2.77 -18.86 2.37
N LYS A 813 -2.66 -19.17 3.67
CA LYS A 813 -3.77 -19.02 4.62
C LYS A 813 -4.21 -17.57 4.80
N SER A 814 -3.27 -16.64 4.86
CA SER A 814 -3.61 -15.21 4.93
C SER A 814 -4.23 -14.67 3.63
N LEU A 815 -3.79 -15.13 2.46
CA LEU A 815 -4.45 -14.75 1.19
C LEU A 815 -5.91 -15.22 1.14
N GLN A 816 -6.23 -16.36 1.75
CA GLN A 816 -7.61 -16.86 1.85
C GLN A 816 -8.51 -15.99 2.74
N ALA A 817 -7.95 -15.17 3.63
CA ALA A 817 -8.71 -14.26 4.48
C ALA A 817 -9.17 -12.98 3.74
N LEU A 818 -8.53 -12.63 2.61
CA LEU A 818 -8.73 -11.35 1.91
C LEU A 818 -9.24 -11.42 0.46
N PRO A 819 -10.13 -12.37 0.08
CA PRO A 819 -10.61 -12.46 -1.31
C PRO A 819 -11.38 -11.20 -1.75
N TYR A 820 -12.02 -10.50 -0.82
CA TYR A 820 -12.79 -9.28 -1.12
C TYR A 820 -11.89 -8.07 -1.46
N VAL A 821 -10.67 -8.01 -0.94
CA VAL A 821 -9.69 -6.95 -1.29
C VAL A 821 -9.14 -7.20 -2.69
N ALA A 822 -8.77 -8.45 -2.99
CA ALA A 822 -8.36 -8.84 -4.35
C ALA A 822 -9.49 -8.61 -5.38
N LEU A 823 -10.74 -8.89 -4.99
CA LEU A 823 -11.92 -8.60 -5.82
C LEU A 823 -12.10 -7.09 -6.07
N LEU A 824 -11.81 -6.23 -5.08
CA LEU A 824 -11.86 -4.77 -5.24
C LEU A 824 -10.81 -4.28 -6.25
N ILE A 825 -9.58 -4.82 -6.19
CA ILE A 825 -8.51 -4.53 -7.17
C ILE A 825 -8.95 -4.99 -8.56
N ALA A 826 -9.43 -6.22 -8.71
CA ALA A 826 -9.91 -6.75 -9.98
C ALA A 826 -11.06 -5.90 -10.57
N MET A 827 -11.97 -5.42 -9.73
CA MET A 827 -13.07 -4.54 -10.15
C MET A 827 -12.56 -3.18 -10.66
N ILE A 828 -11.53 -2.59 -10.04
CA ILE A 828 -10.93 -1.35 -10.53
C ILE A 828 -10.20 -1.56 -11.86
N PHE A 829 -9.43 -2.64 -12.00
CA PHE A 829 -8.82 -3.01 -13.28
C PHE A 829 -9.87 -3.17 -14.37
N PHE A 830 -10.99 -3.83 -14.05
CA PHE A 830 -12.11 -3.97 -14.97
C PHE A 830 -12.69 -2.60 -15.41
N ILE A 831 -12.99 -1.72 -14.44
CA ILE A 831 -13.56 -0.39 -14.73
C ILE A 831 -12.61 0.44 -15.59
N TYR A 832 -11.33 0.51 -15.21
CA TYR A 832 -10.35 1.28 -15.97
C TYR A 832 -10.09 0.66 -17.35
N ALA A 833 -10.05 -0.66 -17.49
CA ALA A 833 -9.86 -1.32 -18.78
C ALA A 833 -10.99 -0.94 -19.76
N VAL A 834 -12.25 -1.00 -19.32
CA VAL A 834 -13.40 -0.63 -20.16
C VAL A 834 -13.39 0.87 -20.49
N ILE A 835 -13.09 1.75 -19.53
CA ILE A 835 -12.93 3.20 -19.79
C ILE A 835 -11.80 3.44 -20.80
N GLY A 836 -10.67 2.75 -20.65
CA GLY A 836 -9.51 2.85 -21.54
C GLY A 836 -9.83 2.38 -22.96
N MET A 837 -10.53 1.26 -23.11
CA MET A 837 -11.00 0.78 -24.42
C MET A 837 -11.90 1.80 -25.11
N GLN A 838 -12.86 2.38 -24.39
CA GLN A 838 -13.81 3.35 -24.96
C GLN A 838 -13.18 4.71 -25.30
N THR A 839 -12.11 5.10 -24.61
CA THR A 839 -11.44 6.39 -24.80
C THR A 839 -10.22 6.33 -25.72
N PHE A 840 -9.41 5.28 -25.63
CA PHE A 840 -8.13 5.14 -26.31
C PHE A 840 -8.08 3.96 -27.30
N GLY A 841 -9.13 3.14 -27.40
CA GLY A 841 -9.13 1.95 -28.26
C GLY A 841 -9.06 2.22 -29.77
N LYS A 842 -9.29 3.47 -30.22
CA LYS A 842 -9.18 3.86 -31.64
C LYS A 842 -7.77 4.28 -32.08
N ILE A 843 -6.80 4.34 -31.16
CA ILE A 843 -5.43 4.73 -31.49
C ILE A 843 -4.80 3.63 -32.35
N ALA A 844 -4.18 4.01 -33.48
CA ALA A 844 -3.49 3.09 -34.36
C ALA A 844 -2.27 2.47 -33.69
N MET A 845 -2.09 1.16 -33.86
CA MET A 845 -0.90 0.45 -33.38
C MET A 845 0.30 0.75 -34.30
N GLN A 846 1.39 1.26 -33.74
CA GLN A 846 2.63 1.50 -34.47
C GLN A 846 3.82 0.93 -33.68
N ASP A 847 4.66 0.13 -34.35
CA ASP A 847 5.77 -0.59 -33.69
C ASP A 847 6.78 0.36 -33.03
N ASN A 848 6.96 1.56 -33.58
CA ASN A 848 7.87 2.58 -33.06
C ASN A 848 7.29 3.42 -31.93
N THR A 849 6.08 3.11 -31.45
CA THR A 849 5.42 3.85 -30.38
C THR A 849 5.07 2.94 -29.21
N GLN A 850 4.82 3.53 -28.04
CA GLN A 850 4.40 2.78 -26.86
C GLN A 850 3.04 2.10 -27.02
N ILE A 851 2.21 2.55 -27.98
CA ILE A 851 0.96 1.88 -28.36
C ILE A 851 1.22 1.00 -29.58
N ASN A 852 1.38 -0.30 -29.35
CA ASN A 852 1.73 -1.27 -30.36
C ASN A 852 0.92 -2.56 -30.21
N ARG A 853 1.24 -3.58 -30.99
CA ARG A 853 0.52 -4.87 -30.98
C ARG A 853 0.49 -5.54 -29.59
N ASN A 854 1.50 -5.33 -28.77
CA ASN A 854 1.62 -5.93 -27.43
C ASN A 854 1.11 -5.02 -26.31
N ASN A 855 0.92 -3.72 -26.59
CA ASN A 855 0.53 -2.72 -25.60
C ASN A 855 -0.53 -1.79 -26.20
N ASN A 856 -1.82 -2.11 -26.03
CA ASN A 856 -2.91 -1.33 -26.61
C ASN A 856 -4.23 -1.47 -25.82
N PHE A 857 -5.19 -0.62 -26.17
CA PHE A 857 -6.54 -0.60 -25.62
C PHE A 857 -7.60 -1.16 -26.59
N GLN A 858 -7.22 -1.93 -27.61
CA GLN A 858 -8.17 -2.40 -28.63
C GLN A 858 -9.03 -3.57 -28.13
N THR A 859 -8.54 -4.35 -27.16
CA THR A 859 -9.26 -5.49 -26.57
C THR A 859 -9.17 -5.48 -25.05
N PHE A 860 -10.16 -6.08 -24.39
CA PHE A 860 -10.20 -6.09 -22.92
C PHE A 860 -8.98 -6.76 -22.26
N PRO A 861 -8.51 -7.96 -22.68
CA PRO A 861 -7.33 -8.57 -22.08
C PRO A 861 -6.06 -7.73 -22.26
N GLN A 862 -5.88 -7.09 -23.42
CA GLN A 862 -4.73 -6.22 -23.67
C GLN A 862 -4.80 -4.93 -22.85
N ALA A 863 -6.00 -4.34 -22.70
CA ALA A 863 -6.20 -3.19 -21.81
C ALA A 863 -5.89 -3.55 -20.35
N VAL A 864 -6.30 -4.72 -19.88
CA VAL A 864 -5.97 -5.22 -18.54
C VAL A 864 -4.46 -5.46 -18.39
N LEU A 865 -3.79 -6.03 -19.40
CA LEU A 865 -2.34 -6.24 -19.39
C LEU A 865 -1.56 -4.92 -19.38
N LEU A 866 -1.98 -3.95 -20.18
CA LEU A 866 -1.42 -2.59 -20.18
C LEU A 866 -1.61 -1.93 -18.82
N LEU A 867 -2.79 -2.03 -18.21
CA LEU A 867 -3.01 -1.51 -16.85
C LEU A 867 -2.20 -2.25 -15.79
N PHE A 868 -1.97 -3.56 -15.96
CA PHE A 868 -1.07 -4.32 -15.10
C PHE A 868 0.37 -3.82 -15.22
N ARG A 869 0.86 -3.55 -16.43
CA ARG A 869 2.14 -2.88 -16.68
C ARG A 869 2.21 -1.50 -16.02
N CYS A 870 1.13 -0.71 -16.08
CA CYS A 870 1.07 0.56 -15.37
C CYS A 870 1.08 0.40 -13.84
N ALA A 871 0.42 -0.64 -13.31
CA ALA A 871 0.36 -0.92 -11.88
C ALA A 871 1.72 -1.37 -11.31
N THR A 872 2.57 -2.01 -12.12
CA THR A 872 3.96 -2.30 -11.76
C THR A 872 4.88 -1.09 -11.88
N GLY A 873 4.38 0.05 -12.40
CA GLY A 873 5.14 1.28 -12.59
C GLY A 873 5.98 1.32 -13.86
N GLU A 874 5.85 0.34 -14.76
CA GLU A 874 6.73 0.21 -15.93
C GLU A 874 6.30 1.16 -17.07
N ALA A 875 7.08 2.22 -17.31
CA ALA A 875 6.92 3.17 -18.42
C ALA A 875 5.49 3.75 -18.59
N TRP A 876 4.70 3.80 -17.52
CA TRP A 876 3.29 4.21 -17.57
C TRP A 876 3.13 5.66 -18.07
N GLN A 877 4.11 6.50 -17.79
CA GLN A 877 4.18 7.89 -18.26
C GLN A 877 4.25 7.98 -19.79
N GLU A 878 5.04 7.12 -20.45
CA GLU A 878 5.17 7.17 -21.90
C GLU A 878 3.90 6.66 -22.59
N ILE A 879 3.23 5.68 -21.97
CA ILE A 879 1.92 5.18 -22.40
C ILE A 879 0.86 6.30 -22.28
N MET A 880 0.91 7.09 -21.21
CA MET A 880 0.05 8.26 -21.04
C MET A 880 0.29 9.30 -22.15
N LEU A 881 1.55 9.61 -22.47
CA LEU A 881 1.91 10.56 -23.55
C LEU A 881 1.53 10.04 -24.94
N ALA A 882 1.59 8.74 -25.15
CA ALA A 882 1.13 8.09 -26.37
C ALA A 882 -0.42 8.13 -26.52
N SER A 883 -1.15 8.44 -25.44
CA SER A 883 -2.62 8.52 -25.40
C SER A 883 -3.19 9.96 -25.43
N LEU A 884 -2.33 10.98 -25.42
CA LEU A 884 -2.69 12.39 -25.60
C LEU A 884 -3.25 12.67 -27.02
N PRO A 885 -3.97 13.78 -27.27
CA PRO A 885 -4.55 14.07 -28.59
C PRO A 885 -3.49 14.26 -29.68
N GLY A 886 -3.90 14.19 -30.95
CA GLY A 886 -3.00 14.36 -32.11
C GLY A 886 -2.39 13.05 -32.63
N LYS A 887 -2.91 11.89 -32.22
CA LYS A 887 -2.41 10.57 -32.62
C LYS A 887 -3.20 10.05 -33.80
N ARG A 888 -2.54 9.19 -34.59
CA ARG A 888 -3.16 8.57 -35.76
C ARG A 888 -4.26 7.60 -35.32
N CYS A 889 -5.44 7.72 -35.93
CA CYS A 889 -6.53 6.78 -35.75
C CYS A 889 -6.30 5.48 -36.54
N ASP A 890 -6.82 4.38 -36.02
CA ASP A 890 -6.79 3.09 -36.70
C ASP A 890 -7.57 3.17 -38.03
N PRO A 891 -7.05 2.64 -39.15
CA PRO A 891 -7.74 2.69 -40.45
C PRO A 891 -9.11 2.03 -40.47
N GLU A 892 -9.38 1.06 -39.58
CA GLU A 892 -10.69 0.41 -39.48
C GLU A 892 -11.70 1.22 -38.66
N SER A 893 -11.28 2.34 -38.05
CA SER A 893 -12.15 3.17 -37.24
C SER A 893 -12.96 4.17 -38.06
N ASP A 894 -14.16 4.50 -37.58
CA ASP A 894 -15.01 5.49 -38.21
C ASP A 894 -14.48 6.92 -37.92
N TYR A 895 -13.81 7.54 -38.91
CA TYR A 895 -13.36 8.95 -38.91
C TYR A 895 -13.67 9.64 -40.26
N GLU A 896 -13.85 10.96 -40.25
CA GLU A 896 -14.12 11.72 -41.47
C GLU A 896 -12.83 11.96 -42.29
N PRO A 897 -12.91 12.03 -43.64
CA PRO A 897 -11.75 12.29 -44.48
C PRO A 897 -11.04 13.59 -44.08
N GLY A 898 -9.77 13.50 -43.67
CA GLY A 898 -8.98 14.63 -43.15
C GLY A 898 -8.77 14.64 -41.63
N GLU A 899 -9.48 13.79 -40.87
CA GLU A 899 -9.38 13.70 -39.41
C GLU A 899 -8.49 12.55 -38.91
N GLU A 900 -7.51 12.11 -39.70
CA GLU A 900 -6.66 10.94 -39.38
C GLU A 900 -5.86 11.08 -38.08
N PHE A 901 -5.61 12.31 -37.60
CA PHE A 901 -4.85 12.60 -36.38
C PHE A 901 -5.72 13.08 -35.21
N SER A 902 -7.02 12.79 -35.24
CA SER A 902 -7.98 13.21 -34.22
C SER A 902 -8.02 12.31 -32.97
N CYS A 903 -7.32 11.17 -32.98
CA CYS A 903 -7.37 10.21 -31.88
C CYS A 903 -6.50 10.61 -30.69
N GLY A 904 -6.91 10.16 -29.50
CA GLY A 904 -6.33 10.52 -28.21
C GLY A 904 -7.14 11.57 -27.45
N SER A 905 -6.87 11.75 -26.16
CA SER A 905 -7.61 12.70 -25.32
C SER A 905 -6.78 13.25 -24.17
N ASN A 906 -7.00 14.51 -23.82
CA ASN A 906 -6.43 15.13 -22.62
C ASN A 906 -6.88 14.44 -21.32
N PHE A 907 -7.97 13.67 -21.38
CA PHE A 907 -8.42 12.81 -20.28
C PHE A 907 -7.37 11.76 -19.88
N ALA A 908 -6.41 11.41 -20.75
CA ALA A 908 -5.31 10.49 -20.44
C ALA A 908 -4.55 10.88 -19.16
N ILE A 909 -4.30 12.18 -18.94
CA ILE A 909 -3.54 12.66 -17.77
C ILE A 909 -4.28 12.27 -16.47
N VAL A 910 -5.57 12.57 -16.40
CA VAL A 910 -6.38 12.25 -15.22
C VAL A 910 -6.55 10.74 -15.10
N TYR A 911 -6.79 10.04 -16.20
CA TYR A 911 -6.98 8.60 -16.24
C TYR A 911 -5.77 7.83 -15.65
N PHE A 912 -4.56 8.05 -16.15
CA PHE A 912 -3.38 7.31 -15.71
C PHE A 912 -2.94 7.70 -14.29
N ILE A 913 -2.94 9.00 -13.95
CA ILE A 913 -2.56 9.46 -12.60
C ILE A 913 -3.55 8.92 -11.55
N SER A 914 -4.86 9.00 -11.81
CA SER A 914 -5.86 8.48 -10.87
C SER A 914 -5.80 6.96 -10.74
N PHE A 915 -5.57 6.24 -11.84
CA PHE A 915 -5.35 4.79 -11.82
C PHE A 915 -4.14 4.42 -10.95
N PHE A 916 -2.99 5.05 -11.19
CA PHE A 916 -1.76 4.76 -10.45
C PHE A 916 -1.93 5.03 -8.95
N MET A 917 -2.49 6.19 -8.58
CA MET A 917 -2.72 6.54 -7.17
C MET A 917 -3.70 5.59 -6.47
N LEU A 918 -4.82 5.24 -7.12
CA LEU A 918 -5.80 4.31 -6.55
C LEU A 918 -5.23 2.89 -6.47
N CYS A 919 -4.49 2.44 -7.47
CA CYS A 919 -3.89 1.12 -7.50
C CYS A 919 -2.81 0.97 -6.42
N ALA A 920 -1.89 1.94 -6.32
CA ALA A 920 -0.87 1.97 -5.27
C ALA A 920 -1.50 1.97 -3.88
N PHE A 921 -2.53 2.79 -3.66
CA PHE A 921 -3.27 2.83 -2.40
C PHE A 921 -3.92 1.48 -2.06
N LEU A 922 -4.55 0.81 -3.02
CA LEU A 922 -5.17 -0.50 -2.77
C LEU A 922 -4.18 -1.64 -2.59
N ILE A 923 -3.05 -1.63 -3.31
CA ILE A 923 -1.98 -2.62 -3.14
C ILE A 923 -1.37 -2.48 -1.74
N ILE A 924 -1.14 -1.24 -1.28
CA ILE A 924 -0.71 -0.98 0.09
C ILE A 924 -1.75 -1.54 1.09
N ASN A 925 -3.04 -1.28 0.88
CA ASN A 925 -4.10 -1.81 1.74
C ASN A 925 -4.12 -3.34 1.78
N LEU A 926 -3.89 -4.00 0.65
CA LEU A 926 -3.77 -5.47 0.58
C LEU A 926 -2.55 -5.96 1.37
N PHE A 927 -1.39 -5.34 1.17
CA PHE A 927 -0.16 -5.74 1.83
C PHE A 927 -0.25 -5.58 3.35
N VAL A 928 -0.78 -4.44 3.82
CA VAL A 928 -1.00 -4.20 5.25
C VAL A 928 -1.99 -5.19 5.80
N ALA A 929 -3.12 -5.46 5.13
CA ALA A 929 -4.08 -6.45 5.60
C ALA A 929 -3.45 -7.85 5.72
N VAL A 930 -2.65 -8.28 4.74
CA VAL A 930 -1.92 -9.56 4.79
C VAL A 930 -0.91 -9.58 5.94
N ILE A 931 -0.16 -8.49 6.17
CA ILE A 931 0.75 -8.39 7.31
C ILE A 931 -0.02 -8.49 8.61
N MET A 932 -1.15 -7.78 8.73
CA MET A 932 -1.98 -7.75 9.93
C MET A 932 -2.53 -9.13 10.29
N ASP A 933 -3.04 -9.87 9.30
CA ASP A 933 -3.52 -11.25 9.48
C ASP A 933 -2.39 -12.21 9.90
N ASN A 934 -1.14 -11.94 9.50
CA ASN A 934 0.04 -12.74 9.86
C ASN A 934 0.86 -12.16 11.02
N PHE A 935 0.45 -11.02 11.60
CA PHE A 935 1.33 -10.26 12.48
C PHE A 935 1.73 -11.08 13.71
N ASP A 936 0.82 -11.89 14.22
CA ASP A 936 1.09 -12.80 15.34
C ASP A 936 2.12 -13.86 15.01
N TYR A 937 2.12 -14.36 13.77
CA TYR A 937 3.12 -15.34 13.34
C TYR A 937 4.48 -14.67 13.18
N LEU A 938 4.50 -13.45 12.62
CA LEU A 938 5.71 -12.67 12.35
C LEU A 938 6.40 -12.15 13.62
N THR A 939 5.62 -11.78 14.63
CA THR A 939 6.12 -11.26 15.91
C THR A 939 6.21 -12.33 17.00
N ARG A 940 5.95 -13.61 16.68
CA ARG A 940 6.00 -14.65 17.70
C ARG A 940 7.41 -14.91 18.16
N ASP A 941 7.62 -14.77 19.47
CA ASP A 941 8.81 -15.29 20.12
C ASP A 941 8.80 -16.82 20.09
N TRP A 942 9.66 -17.40 19.25
CA TRP A 942 9.82 -18.86 19.13
C TRP A 942 10.30 -19.53 20.43
N SER A 943 10.84 -18.75 21.38
CA SER A 943 11.17 -19.21 22.73
C SER A 943 9.95 -19.46 23.62
N ILE A 944 8.80 -18.85 23.31
CA ILE A 944 7.56 -18.97 24.10
C ILE A 944 6.70 -20.10 23.52
N LEU A 945 5.90 -20.76 24.38
CA LEU A 945 4.98 -21.80 23.92
C LEU A 945 3.96 -21.25 22.92
N GLY A 946 3.75 -21.96 21.81
CA GLY A 946 2.81 -21.59 20.76
C GLY A 946 2.31 -22.82 20.00
N PRO A 947 1.29 -22.68 19.12
CA PRO A 947 0.62 -23.80 18.44
C PRO A 947 1.53 -24.83 17.74
N HIS A 948 2.64 -24.40 17.12
CA HIS A 948 3.59 -25.28 16.45
C HIS A 948 4.24 -26.33 17.38
N HIS A 949 4.54 -25.97 18.63
CA HIS A 949 5.04 -26.92 19.63
C HIS A 949 3.99 -28.00 19.96
N LEU A 950 2.70 -27.65 19.84
CA LEU A 950 1.59 -28.57 20.08
C LEU A 950 1.43 -29.59 18.92
N ASP A 951 1.84 -29.23 17.69
CA ASP A 951 1.89 -30.18 16.57
C ASP A 951 2.94 -31.27 16.80
N GLU A 952 4.08 -30.92 17.40
CA GLU A 952 5.09 -31.91 17.80
C GLU A 952 4.53 -32.88 18.85
N PHE A 953 3.77 -32.39 19.83
CA PHE A 953 3.09 -33.25 20.81
C PHE A 953 2.13 -34.23 20.13
N LYS A 954 1.28 -33.77 19.20
CA LYS A 954 0.39 -34.66 18.43
C LYS A 954 1.16 -35.75 17.68
N ARG A 955 2.28 -35.38 17.06
CA ARG A 955 3.14 -36.32 16.33
C ARG A 955 3.72 -37.37 17.25
N ILE A 956 4.34 -36.98 18.36
CA ILE A 956 4.96 -37.94 19.30
C ILE A 956 3.90 -38.78 20.00
N TRP A 957 2.74 -38.21 20.34
CA TRP A 957 1.61 -38.97 20.89
C TRP A 957 1.18 -40.12 19.98
N SER A 958 1.16 -39.88 18.66
CA SER A 958 0.75 -40.88 17.69
C SER A 958 1.66 -42.12 17.64
N GLU A 959 2.93 -42.00 18.06
CA GLU A 959 3.83 -43.16 18.21
C GLU A 959 3.40 -44.11 19.34
N TYR A 960 2.79 -43.56 20.41
CA TYR A 960 2.31 -44.32 21.57
C TYR A 960 0.84 -44.75 21.43
N ASP A 961 0.04 -44.03 20.63
CA ASP A 961 -1.34 -44.36 20.29
C ASP A 961 -1.58 -44.38 18.76
N PRO A 962 -1.12 -45.42 18.05
CA PRO A 962 -1.20 -45.47 16.59
C PRO A 962 -2.64 -45.51 16.05
N GLU A 963 -3.57 -46.08 16.83
CA GLU A 963 -4.98 -46.21 16.43
C GLU A 963 -5.80 -44.94 16.70
N ALA A 964 -5.20 -43.91 17.30
CA ALA A 964 -5.85 -42.66 17.72
C ALA A 964 -7.05 -42.90 18.64
N LYS A 965 -6.90 -43.78 19.63
CA LYS A 965 -7.89 -44.03 20.69
C LYS A 965 -8.08 -42.83 21.61
N GLY A 966 -7.09 -41.92 21.63
CA GLY A 966 -7.05 -40.72 22.45
C GLY A 966 -6.66 -40.99 23.90
N ARG A 967 -6.07 -42.16 24.22
CA ARG A 967 -5.67 -42.53 25.59
C ARG A 967 -4.37 -43.34 25.62
N ILE A 968 -3.48 -43.04 26.57
CA ILE A 968 -2.25 -43.80 26.84
C ILE A 968 -2.08 -44.09 28.34
N LYS A 969 -1.19 -45.00 28.71
CA LYS A 969 -0.87 -45.28 30.12
C LYS A 969 -0.06 -44.13 30.71
N HIS A 970 -0.31 -43.80 31.98
CA HIS A 970 0.41 -42.70 32.66
C HIS A 970 1.94 -42.87 32.70
N LEU A 971 2.46 -44.10 32.68
CA LEU A 971 3.89 -44.40 32.62
C LEU A 971 4.54 -43.91 31.32
N ASP A 972 3.83 -44.06 30.20
CA ASP A 972 4.30 -43.67 28.87
C ASP A 972 4.30 -42.15 28.69
N VAL A 973 3.48 -41.42 29.46
CA VAL A 973 3.43 -39.95 29.46
C VAL A 973 4.79 -39.36 29.86
N VAL A 974 5.45 -39.90 30.89
CA VAL A 974 6.74 -39.39 31.34
C VAL A 974 7.83 -39.61 30.27
N ALA A 975 7.79 -40.76 29.58
CA ALA A 975 8.69 -41.06 28.47
C ALA A 975 8.43 -40.13 27.27
N LEU A 976 7.16 -39.87 26.95
CA LEU A 976 6.72 -38.95 25.90
C LEU A 976 7.20 -37.52 26.18
N LEU A 977 6.97 -36.99 27.39
CA LEU A 977 7.34 -35.61 27.73
C LEU A 977 8.85 -35.36 27.77
N ARG A 978 9.65 -36.40 28.02
CA ARG A 978 11.12 -36.32 27.92
C ARG A 978 11.63 -36.33 26.48
N ARG A 979 10.84 -36.79 25.51
CA ARG A 979 11.19 -36.72 24.08
C ARG A 979 10.90 -35.34 23.48
N ILE A 980 9.88 -34.65 23.98
CA ILE A 980 9.52 -33.29 23.57
C ILE A 980 10.50 -32.29 24.22
N GLN A 981 11.04 -31.36 23.45
CA GLN A 981 11.92 -30.31 23.97
C GLN A 981 11.13 -29.19 24.67
N PRO A 982 11.75 -28.44 25.61
CA PRO A 982 11.18 -27.17 26.10
C PRO A 982 10.90 -26.21 24.92
N PRO A 983 9.84 -25.40 24.95
CA PRO A 983 9.04 -24.97 26.12
C PRO A 983 7.84 -25.85 26.49
N LEU A 984 7.44 -26.84 25.68
CA LEU A 984 6.29 -27.71 25.98
C LEU A 984 6.66 -28.95 26.81
N GLY A 985 7.77 -29.60 26.46
CA GLY A 985 8.24 -30.82 27.10
C GLY A 985 9.31 -30.58 28.16
N PHE A 986 9.89 -31.68 28.66
CA PHE A 986 10.96 -31.65 29.65
C PHE A 986 12.36 -31.74 29.03
N GLY A 987 12.46 -32.21 27.79
CA GLY A 987 13.73 -32.47 27.11
C GLY A 987 14.44 -33.73 27.59
N LYS A 988 15.34 -34.26 26.74
CA LYS A 988 16.03 -35.54 26.98
C LYS A 988 16.93 -35.52 28.22
N LEU A 989 17.48 -34.35 28.54
CA LEU A 989 18.38 -34.10 29.66
C LEU A 989 17.67 -34.08 31.02
N CYS A 990 16.33 -34.02 31.06
CA CYS A 990 15.59 -33.98 32.31
C CYS A 990 15.66 -35.33 33.05
N PRO A 991 16.11 -35.34 34.32
CA PRO A 991 16.09 -36.55 35.14
C PRO A 991 14.67 -37.06 35.36
N HIS A 992 14.50 -38.38 35.35
CA HIS A 992 13.18 -39.01 35.46
C HIS A 992 12.40 -38.56 36.71
N ARG A 993 13.08 -38.42 37.85
CA ARG A 993 12.47 -37.95 39.11
C ARG A 993 11.90 -36.53 39.00
N VAL A 994 12.58 -35.62 38.30
CA VAL A 994 12.14 -34.24 38.11
C VAL A 994 10.94 -34.19 37.16
N ALA A 995 10.97 -35.00 36.09
CA ALA A 995 9.84 -35.15 35.17
C ALA A 995 8.58 -35.67 35.88
N CYS A 996 8.69 -36.71 36.72
CA CYS A 996 7.56 -37.21 37.50
C CYS A 996 7.04 -36.17 38.50
N LYS A 997 7.93 -35.47 39.22
CA LYS A 997 7.53 -34.40 40.15
C LYS A 997 6.77 -33.28 39.44
N ARG A 998 7.24 -32.85 38.26
CA ARG A 998 6.56 -31.84 37.44
C ARG A 998 5.21 -32.33 36.94
N LEU A 999 5.11 -33.58 36.48
CA LEU A 999 3.84 -34.15 36.02
C LEU A 999 2.79 -34.19 37.14
N VAL A 1000 3.16 -34.60 38.35
CA VAL A 1000 2.25 -34.62 39.51
C VAL A 1000 1.78 -33.21 39.88
N ALA A 1001 2.64 -32.21 39.76
CA ALA A 1001 2.29 -30.82 40.04
C ALA A 1001 1.28 -30.21 39.04
N MET A 1002 1.09 -30.81 37.86
CA MET A 1002 0.14 -30.34 36.84
C MET A 1002 -1.32 -30.72 37.14
N ASN A 1003 -1.57 -31.50 38.20
CA ASN A 1003 -2.90 -31.96 38.63
C ASN A 1003 -3.75 -32.55 37.48
N MET A 1004 -3.15 -33.50 36.75
CA MET A 1004 -3.76 -34.08 35.56
C MET A 1004 -4.76 -35.20 35.91
N PRO A 1005 -5.96 -35.25 35.28
CA PRO A 1005 -6.97 -36.25 35.60
C PRO A 1005 -6.54 -37.65 35.17
N LEU A 1006 -6.76 -38.63 36.06
CA LEU A 1006 -6.46 -40.04 35.84
C LEU A 1006 -7.76 -40.85 35.82
N ASN A 1007 -7.96 -41.68 34.80
CA ASN A 1007 -9.10 -42.61 34.79
C ASN A 1007 -8.85 -43.80 35.73
N SER A 1008 -9.93 -44.49 36.12
CA SER A 1008 -9.90 -45.70 36.98
C SER A 1008 -8.93 -46.78 36.50
N ASP A 1009 -8.70 -46.85 35.18
CA ASP A 1009 -7.89 -47.88 34.54
C ASP A 1009 -6.39 -47.49 34.45
N GLY A 1010 -5.98 -46.39 35.09
CA GLY A 1010 -4.60 -45.88 35.04
C GLY A 1010 -4.20 -45.24 33.70
N MET A 1011 -5.19 -44.94 32.86
CA MET A 1011 -5.05 -44.33 31.54
C MET A 1011 -5.36 -42.83 31.60
N VAL A 1012 -4.69 -42.06 30.75
CA VAL A 1012 -4.89 -40.62 30.61
C VAL A 1012 -5.40 -40.26 29.22
N THR A 1013 -6.15 -39.18 29.08
CA THR A 1013 -6.72 -38.76 27.78
C THR A 1013 -5.87 -37.69 27.09
N PHE A 1014 -5.84 -37.72 25.77
CA PHE A 1014 -5.05 -36.82 24.92
C PHE A 1014 -5.36 -35.33 25.19
N ASN A 1015 -6.64 -34.96 25.20
CA ASN A 1015 -7.07 -33.57 25.39
C ASN A 1015 -6.74 -33.05 26.79
N ALA A 1016 -6.96 -33.87 27.83
CA ALA A 1016 -6.64 -33.49 29.20
C ALA A 1016 -5.13 -33.32 29.40
N THR A 1017 -4.31 -34.19 28.78
CA THR A 1017 -2.85 -34.09 28.85
C THR A 1017 -2.35 -32.81 28.19
N LEU A 1018 -2.80 -32.56 26.96
CA LEU A 1018 -2.38 -31.40 26.17
C LEU A 1018 -2.81 -30.09 26.84
N PHE A 1019 -4.03 -30.02 27.36
CA PHE A 1019 -4.53 -28.83 28.05
C PHE A 1019 -3.78 -28.59 29.37
N ALA A 1020 -3.52 -29.62 30.17
CA ALA A 1020 -2.76 -29.47 31.42
C ALA A 1020 -1.33 -28.95 31.16
N LEU A 1021 -0.67 -29.42 30.09
CA LEU A 1021 0.64 -28.92 29.66
C LEU A 1021 0.58 -27.45 29.25
N VAL A 1022 -0.39 -27.08 28.41
CA VAL A 1022 -0.58 -25.69 27.97
C VAL A 1022 -0.88 -24.77 29.15
N ARG A 1023 -1.78 -25.18 30.04
CA ARG A 1023 -2.16 -24.44 31.25
C ARG A 1023 -0.96 -24.18 32.14
N THR A 1024 -0.14 -25.20 32.38
CA THR A 1024 1.04 -25.10 33.25
C THR A 1024 2.14 -24.25 32.62
N ALA A 1025 2.42 -24.44 31.34
CA ALA A 1025 3.47 -23.71 30.64
C ALA A 1025 3.15 -22.21 30.49
N LEU A 1026 1.87 -21.86 30.30
CA LEU A 1026 1.39 -20.48 30.18
C LEU A 1026 0.89 -19.87 31.50
N LYS A 1027 1.00 -20.59 32.62
CA LYS A 1027 0.53 -20.19 33.96
C LYS A 1027 -0.92 -19.67 33.97
N ILE A 1028 -1.81 -20.33 33.25
CA ILE A 1028 -3.21 -19.91 33.15
C ILE A 1028 -3.93 -20.33 34.42
N LYS A 1029 -4.23 -19.35 35.30
CA LYS A 1029 -5.06 -19.57 36.49
C LYS A 1029 -4.53 -20.74 37.36
N THR A 1030 -3.24 -20.65 37.73
CA THR A 1030 -2.50 -21.70 38.46
C THR A 1030 -1.97 -21.26 39.83
N GLU A 1031 -2.10 -19.98 40.21
CA GLU A 1031 -1.46 -19.42 41.41
C GLU A 1031 -2.37 -19.38 42.66
N GLY A 1032 -3.66 -19.72 42.51
CA GLY A 1032 -4.68 -19.72 43.56
C GLY A 1032 -5.19 -21.12 43.96
N ASN A 1033 -6.36 -21.15 44.62
CA ASN A 1033 -7.04 -22.41 44.96
C ASN A 1033 -7.51 -23.13 43.67
N PRO A 1034 -7.07 -24.37 43.40
CA PRO A 1034 -7.37 -25.07 42.15
C PRO A 1034 -8.87 -25.15 41.82
N GLU A 1035 -9.75 -25.28 42.82
CA GLU A 1035 -11.21 -25.38 42.59
C GLU A 1035 -11.81 -24.05 42.10
N GLN A 1036 -11.39 -22.94 42.71
CA GLN A 1036 -11.88 -21.60 42.33
C GLN A 1036 -11.35 -21.18 40.95
N GLU A 1037 -10.05 -21.40 40.71
CA GLU A 1037 -9.40 -21.11 39.44
C GLU A 1037 -9.98 -21.95 38.29
N ASN A 1038 -10.37 -23.21 38.57
CA ASN A 1038 -11.05 -24.08 37.60
C ASN A 1038 -12.43 -23.53 37.22
N GLU A 1039 -13.21 -23.06 38.18
CA GLU A 1039 -14.56 -22.53 37.90
C GLU A 1039 -14.48 -21.19 37.15
N GLU A 1040 -13.56 -20.30 37.53
CA GLU A 1040 -13.28 -19.06 36.79
C GLU A 1040 -12.86 -19.37 35.33
N LEU A 1041 -11.94 -20.31 35.13
CA LEU A 1041 -11.50 -20.71 33.80
C LEU A 1041 -12.65 -21.31 32.97
N ARG A 1042 -13.56 -22.09 33.60
CA ARG A 1042 -14.76 -22.62 32.94
C ARG A 1042 -15.71 -21.51 32.50
N VAL A 1043 -15.88 -20.46 33.30
CA VAL A 1043 -16.70 -19.29 32.94
C VAL A 1043 -16.08 -18.56 31.75
N ILE A 1044 -14.76 -18.33 31.79
CA ILE A 1044 -14.03 -17.68 30.69
C ILE A 1044 -14.15 -18.48 29.39
N ILE A 1045 -13.90 -19.80 29.43
CA ILE A 1045 -13.97 -20.67 28.25
C ILE A 1045 -15.40 -20.73 27.70
N ARG A 1046 -16.43 -20.79 28.55
CA ARG A 1046 -17.84 -20.74 28.11
C ARG A 1046 -18.22 -19.40 27.48
N LYS A 1047 -17.67 -18.29 28.00
CA LYS A 1047 -17.86 -16.93 27.45
C LYS A 1047 -17.24 -16.81 26.06
N ILE A 1048 -16.04 -17.35 25.86
CA ILE A 1048 -15.30 -17.28 24.60
C ILE A 1048 -15.85 -18.28 23.56
N TRP A 1049 -16.00 -19.56 23.92
CA TRP A 1049 -16.42 -20.63 23.01
C TRP A 1049 -17.83 -21.15 23.35
N LYS A 1050 -18.85 -20.34 23.02
CA LYS A 1050 -20.28 -20.61 23.33
C LYS A 1050 -20.83 -21.97 22.88
N ARG A 1051 -20.22 -22.61 21.88
CA ARG A 1051 -20.68 -23.89 21.29
C ARG A 1051 -19.91 -25.12 21.81
N MET A 1052 -19.08 -24.98 22.84
CA MET A 1052 -18.30 -26.10 23.38
C MET A 1052 -19.19 -27.12 24.09
N LYS A 1053 -18.86 -28.41 23.91
CA LYS A 1053 -19.57 -29.50 24.58
C LYS A 1053 -19.20 -29.49 26.07
N PRO A 1054 -20.18 -29.41 27.01
CA PRO A 1054 -19.88 -29.37 28.44
C PRO A 1054 -19.08 -30.60 28.90
N LYS A 1055 -19.38 -31.79 28.34
CA LYS A 1055 -18.64 -33.02 28.62
C LYS A 1055 -17.12 -32.94 28.36
N LEU A 1056 -16.69 -32.18 27.36
CA LEU A 1056 -15.26 -32.00 27.06
C LEU A 1056 -14.62 -31.03 28.04
N LEU A 1057 -15.36 -30.03 28.49
CA LEU A 1057 -14.90 -29.09 29.51
C LEU A 1057 -14.73 -29.79 30.86
N ASP A 1058 -15.68 -30.66 31.22
CA ASP A 1058 -15.63 -31.50 32.43
C ASP A 1058 -14.51 -32.56 32.37
N GLU A 1059 -14.12 -33.01 31.18
CA GLU A 1059 -13.00 -33.94 31.00
C GLU A 1059 -11.64 -33.25 31.16
N VAL A 1060 -11.57 -31.96 30.81
CA VAL A 1060 -10.32 -31.21 30.70
C VAL A 1060 -10.01 -30.35 31.93
N ILE A 1061 -11.04 -29.89 32.66
CA ILE A 1061 -10.98 -29.03 33.85
C ILE A 1061 -11.70 -29.70 35.00
#